data_AF-A0A535F7X6-F1
#
_entry.id   AF-A0A535F7X6-F1
#
_cell.length_a   1.000
_cell.length_b   1.000
_cell.length_c   1.000
_cell.angle_alpha   90.00
_cell.angle_beta   90.00
_cell.angle_gamma   90.00
#
_symmetry.space_group_name_H-M   'P 1'
#
loop_
_entity.id
_entity.type
_entity.pdbx_description
1 polymer ?
#
loop_
_entity_poly.entity_id
_entity_poly.type
_entity_poly.pdbx_seq_one_letter_code
_entity_poly.pdbx_strand_id
1 'polypeptide(L)'
;MEINGSQKKRLREALLSAFPTYKDLEMMVCDEFGENLSSIAGNGNLKHTIFELIRWAIAQGRLEELIDAAHEQNTHNPQLKSISKELGYSEGSNPKLSNDEIEPLDAGDQKVKELGGSPTHPPELISNLPIEQSPANPAHHPTKPSVLVNLIHPLIKSVIICIIVILLFSVLINYSFNMPISAPFFSLKSSPTNDLRNIISSTNDLSSIELCDGPCALDIDRSDSSLKHLAANELQQQHHNAACAYLEWATKKDQTDAEAKIYYEDQCGSRIDGLPLQCPCINYVAAIALAKEQHIADATYTDPTIYNNGANRSIIQAVYLQQKSWNQSHKNGPPMYIFVANVGDVSDIQHASEWQQVVAQKIISLQQTGGEHHINGVVGLPQGTNTLMDLLNQNAIPMISIASLSENNSTNQQYLLSIAPSIETEMSGAAYFISENILKSQNSIHIGVFYYKSNAQYQKMASTFENMLPHSNKWDDQPYDSLPQNTSLDVEYLAEQAAGSYDAIFFAGPVNDLLTFITTLRKTDATTPVLACNTTNQSVYYYQPPLVKKSLQNVYFTAFAYHDTEKYTGRPRSPMIGEFGQTYDPESIHSGDIYTYKLPASDAILAYDAMGTFTYLMNHYGVEHLPDWQSQRAFLANNPPTLTGGIVTFMKTSNTLQVKTVLLLQIGSGGISYLDKKV
;
A
#
# COMPACT_ATOMS: atom_id res chain seq x y z
N MET A 1 32.14 -1.94 -9.63
CA MET A 1 32.80 -0.68 -10.04
C MET A 1 32.14 0.48 -9.31
N GLU A 2 32.89 1.46 -8.81
CA GLU A 2 32.31 2.67 -8.20
C GLU A 2 32.54 3.91 -9.09
N ILE A 3 31.46 4.58 -9.49
CA ILE A 3 31.51 5.87 -10.20
C ILE A 3 30.97 6.99 -9.32
N ASN A 4 31.64 8.15 -9.35
CA ASN A 4 31.30 9.29 -8.49
C ASN A 4 30.05 10.05 -8.99
N GLY A 5 29.50 10.94 -8.16
CA GLY A 5 28.27 11.68 -8.50
C GLY A 5 28.36 12.55 -9.78
N SER A 6 29.55 13.01 -10.15
CA SER A 6 29.81 13.76 -11.39
C SER A 6 29.75 12.84 -12.62
N GLN A 7 30.32 11.63 -12.49
CA GLN A 7 30.25 10.58 -13.51
C GLN A 7 28.82 10.04 -13.69
N LYS A 8 28.10 9.74 -12.58
CA LYS A 8 26.68 9.33 -12.63
C LYS A 8 25.81 10.37 -13.35
N LYS A 9 26.09 11.67 -13.14
CA LYS A 9 25.40 12.75 -13.87
C LYS A 9 25.70 12.71 -15.37
N ARG A 10 26.98 12.66 -15.77
CA ARG A 10 27.39 12.61 -17.19
C ARG A 10 26.88 11.36 -17.91
N LEU A 11 26.92 10.19 -17.27
CA LEU A 11 26.39 8.95 -17.85
C LEU A 11 24.88 9.04 -18.12
N ARG A 12 24.10 9.57 -17.16
CA ARG A 12 22.67 9.83 -17.36
C ARG A 12 22.39 10.83 -18.48
N GLU A 13 23.21 11.87 -18.60
CA GLU A 13 23.07 12.87 -19.67
C GLU A 13 23.42 12.27 -21.05
N ALA A 14 24.44 11.42 -21.13
CA ALA A 14 24.80 10.68 -22.33
C ALA A 14 23.72 9.66 -22.76
N LEU A 15 23.21 8.86 -21.83
CA LEU A 15 22.11 7.91 -22.10
C LEU A 15 20.82 8.64 -22.54
N LEU A 16 20.50 9.80 -21.94
CA LEU A 16 19.39 10.65 -22.39
C LEU A 16 19.56 11.19 -23.82
N SER A 17 20.80 11.37 -24.29
CA SER A 17 21.09 11.79 -25.67
C SER A 17 21.15 10.62 -26.65
N ALA A 18 21.31 9.39 -26.18
CA ALA A 18 21.38 8.17 -27.00
C ALA A 18 20.00 7.53 -27.18
N PHE A 19 19.19 7.53 -26.12
CA PHE A 19 17.85 6.97 -26.08
C PHE A 19 16.86 8.10 -25.75
N PRO A 20 16.39 8.86 -26.75
CA PRO A 20 15.57 10.06 -26.55
C PRO A 20 14.10 9.74 -26.17
N THR A 21 13.64 8.50 -26.37
CA THR A 21 12.34 8.02 -25.88
C THR A 21 12.50 6.82 -24.94
N TYR A 22 11.44 6.54 -24.15
CA TYR A 22 11.39 5.36 -23.28
C TYR A 22 11.55 4.06 -24.08
N LYS A 23 10.93 3.96 -25.26
CA LYS A 23 10.95 2.75 -26.09
C LYS A 23 12.33 2.44 -26.66
N ASP A 24 13.11 3.47 -27.00
CA ASP A 24 14.49 3.28 -27.48
C ASP A 24 15.37 2.66 -26.38
N LEU A 25 15.19 3.11 -25.13
CA LEU A 25 15.90 2.58 -23.97
C LEU A 25 15.41 1.17 -23.59
N GLU A 26 14.10 0.93 -23.72
CA GLU A 26 13.44 -0.34 -23.43
C GLU A 26 13.91 -1.46 -24.35
N MET A 27 14.04 -1.17 -25.66
CA MET A 27 14.61 -2.12 -26.63
C MET A 27 16.05 -2.47 -26.26
N MET A 28 16.91 -1.48 -25.98
CA MET A 28 18.31 -1.74 -25.58
C MET A 28 18.42 -2.63 -24.33
N VAL A 29 17.58 -2.39 -23.31
CA VAL A 29 17.59 -3.20 -22.08
C VAL A 29 17.02 -4.60 -22.31
N CYS A 30 15.99 -4.74 -23.16
CA CYS A 30 15.46 -6.04 -23.54
C CYS A 30 16.48 -6.87 -24.33
N ASP A 31 17.06 -6.28 -25.39
CA ASP A 31 17.92 -6.97 -26.36
C ASP A 31 19.29 -7.35 -25.78
N GLU A 32 19.91 -6.48 -25.00
CA GLU A 32 21.29 -6.69 -24.50
C GLU A 32 21.34 -7.29 -23.08
N PHE A 33 20.28 -7.13 -22.26
CA PHE A 33 20.26 -7.64 -20.88
C PHE A 33 19.32 -8.82 -20.66
N GLY A 34 18.34 -9.02 -21.55
CA GLY A 34 17.24 -9.99 -21.38
C GLY A 34 16.20 -9.55 -20.34
N GLU A 35 16.19 -8.27 -19.97
CA GLU A 35 15.45 -7.73 -18.82
C GLU A 35 14.36 -6.74 -19.25
N ASN A 36 13.32 -6.58 -18.43
CA ASN A 36 12.27 -5.58 -18.70
C ASN A 36 12.64 -4.24 -18.04
N LEU A 37 12.67 -3.15 -18.82
CA LEU A 37 12.99 -1.81 -18.30
C LEU A 37 12.01 -1.35 -17.21
N SER A 38 10.73 -1.72 -17.30
CA SER A 38 9.72 -1.38 -16.30
C SER A 38 9.89 -2.14 -14.98
N SER A 39 10.43 -3.38 -14.98
CA SER A 39 10.74 -4.11 -13.74
C SER A 39 12.04 -3.62 -13.08
N ILE A 40 12.97 -3.08 -13.86
CA ILE A 40 14.22 -2.47 -13.37
C ILE A 40 13.99 -1.07 -12.79
N ALA A 41 13.23 -0.22 -13.51
CA ALA A 41 13.23 1.23 -13.29
C ALA A 41 11.83 1.86 -13.20
N GLY A 42 10.77 1.07 -13.34
CA GLY A 42 9.37 1.52 -13.27
C GLY A 42 8.91 2.40 -14.44
N ASN A 43 7.61 2.69 -14.45
CA ASN A 43 6.95 3.52 -15.46
C ASN A 43 7.13 5.03 -15.16
N GLY A 44 8.36 5.42 -14.80
CA GLY A 44 8.75 6.79 -14.55
C GLY A 44 8.97 7.61 -15.82
N ASN A 45 9.27 8.90 -15.66
CA ASN A 45 9.78 9.70 -16.78
C ASN A 45 11.19 9.24 -17.15
N LEU A 46 11.52 9.25 -18.44
CA LEU A 46 12.80 8.76 -19.01
C LEU A 46 14.07 9.17 -18.23
N LYS A 47 14.13 10.40 -17.70
CA LYS A 47 15.28 10.90 -16.92
C LYS A 47 15.39 10.28 -15.53
N HIS A 48 14.28 9.86 -14.94
CA HIS A 48 14.24 9.02 -13.75
C HIS A 48 14.50 7.55 -14.09
N THR A 49 13.90 7.03 -15.16
CA THR A 49 14.11 5.65 -15.64
C THR A 49 15.59 5.35 -15.90
N ILE A 50 16.31 6.22 -16.61
CA ILE A 50 17.76 6.12 -16.83
C ILE A 50 18.56 6.23 -15.52
N PHE A 51 18.07 7.00 -14.54
CA PHE A 51 18.74 7.13 -13.24
C PHE A 51 18.64 5.83 -12.42
N GLU A 52 17.47 5.19 -12.42
CA GLU A 52 17.27 3.91 -11.73
C GLU A 52 17.93 2.75 -12.48
N LEU A 53 17.94 2.74 -13.82
CA LEU A 53 18.72 1.80 -14.62
C LEU A 53 20.23 1.86 -14.30
N ILE A 54 20.80 3.06 -14.16
CA ILE A 54 22.20 3.23 -13.69
C ILE A 54 22.38 2.71 -12.25
N ARG A 55 21.39 2.92 -11.36
CA ARG A 55 21.46 2.41 -9.97
C ARG A 55 21.40 0.88 -9.92
N TRP A 56 20.51 0.26 -10.70
CA TRP A 56 20.40 -1.19 -10.86
C TRP A 56 21.69 -1.78 -11.44
N ALA A 57 22.22 -1.21 -12.53
CA ALA A 57 23.45 -1.71 -13.15
C ALA A 57 24.67 -1.58 -12.20
N ILE A 58 24.72 -0.56 -11.34
CA ILE A 58 25.71 -0.48 -10.26
C ILE A 58 25.48 -1.58 -9.21
N ALA A 59 24.25 -1.81 -8.78
CA ALA A 59 23.91 -2.79 -7.75
C ALA A 59 24.15 -4.24 -8.19
N GLN A 60 23.87 -4.57 -9.46
CA GLN A 60 24.14 -5.88 -10.06
C GLN A 60 25.58 -6.04 -10.58
N GLY A 61 26.40 -4.99 -10.53
CA GLY A 61 27.75 -4.97 -11.11
C GLY A 61 27.80 -4.79 -12.64
N ARG A 62 26.66 -4.89 -13.33
CA ARG A 62 26.45 -4.77 -14.79
C ARG A 62 26.62 -3.34 -15.37
N LEU A 63 27.34 -2.44 -14.68
CA LEU A 63 27.55 -1.05 -15.13
C LEU A 63 28.40 -0.95 -16.41
N GLU A 64 29.40 -1.82 -16.52
CA GLU A 64 30.29 -1.93 -17.70
C GLU A 64 29.49 -2.33 -18.94
N GLU A 65 28.76 -3.43 -18.81
CA GLU A 65 27.78 -3.94 -19.77
C GLU A 65 26.77 -2.86 -20.21
N LEU A 66 26.24 -2.04 -19.30
CA LEU A 66 25.32 -0.93 -19.63
C LEU A 66 25.99 0.18 -20.46
N ILE A 67 27.29 0.43 -20.26
CA ILE A 67 28.03 1.43 -21.04
C ILE A 67 28.33 0.89 -22.44
N ASP A 68 28.73 -0.38 -22.54
CA ASP A 68 29.10 -1.00 -23.80
C ASP A 68 27.87 -1.32 -24.67
N ALA A 69 26.77 -1.84 -24.11
CA ALA A 69 25.49 -2.01 -24.79
C ALA A 69 24.97 -0.68 -25.37
N ALA A 70 24.98 0.38 -24.55
CA ALA A 70 24.63 1.71 -25.01
C ALA A 70 25.57 2.22 -26.12
N HIS A 71 26.86 1.90 -26.07
CA HIS A 71 27.82 2.30 -27.08
C HIS A 71 27.75 1.47 -28.36
N GLU A 72 27.47 0.16 -28.32
CA GLU A 72 27.27 -0.67 -29.53
C GLU A 72 26.08 -0.12 -30.33
N GLN A 73 24.92 0.09 -29.68
CA GLN A 73 23.71 0.59 -30.35
C GLN A 73 23.77 2.07 -30.75
N ASN A 74 24.48 2.91 -29.98
CA ASN A 74 24.61 4.36 -30.25
C ASN A 74 26.08 4.79 -30.49
N THR A 75 26.81 4.03 -31.31
CA THR A 75 28.25 4.19 -31.63
C THR A 75 28.69 5.60 -32.07
N HIS A 76 27.76 6.42 -32.60
CA HIS A 76 28.03 7.78 -33.06
C HIS A 76 27.71 8.86 -32.02
N ASN A 77 27.21 8.52 -30.83
CA ASN A 77 26.86 9.49 -29.81
C ASN A 77 28.13 10.06 -29.11
N PRO A 78 28.40 11.38 -29.22
CA PRO A 78 29.63 11.97 -28.70
C PRO A 78 29.66 12.06 -27.16
N GLN A 79 28.51 12.04 -26.49
CA GLN A 79 28.44 12.05 -25.03
C GLN A 79 28.73 10.65 -24.45
N LEU A 80 28.19 9.58 -25.05
CA LEU A 80 28.53 8.20 -24.68
C LEU A 80 30.02 7.93 -24.90
N LYS A 81 30.56 8.27 -26.08
CA LYS A 81 31.99 8.11 -26.37
C LYS A 81 32.91 8.92 -25.42
N SER A 82 32.43 10.06 -24.91
CA SER A 82 33.16 10.86 -23.92
C SER A 82 33.16 10.20 -22.52
N ILE A 83 32.00 9.75 -22.02
CA ILE A 83 31.91 9.13 -20.68
C ILE A 83 32.49 7.71 -20.64
N SER A 84 32.34 6.92 -21.72
CA SER A 84 33.00 5.62 -21.91
C SER A 84 34.53 5.77 -21.75
N LYS A 85 35.12 6.72 -22.48
CA LYS A 85 36.55 7.04 -22.38
C LYS A 85 36.98 7.61 -21.01
N GLU A 86 36.14 8.38 -20.33
CA GLU A 86 36.43 8.86 -18.97
C GLU A 86 36.46 7.72 -17.96
N LEU A 87 35.65 6.68 -18.18
CA LEU A 87 35.52 5.52 -17.29
C LEU A 87 36.53 4.40 -17.58
N GLY A 88 37.34 4.53 -18.63
CA GLY A 88 38.42 3.62 -18.98
C GLY A 88 38.15 2.71 -20.19
N TYR A 89 36.96 2.78 -20.76
CA TYR A 89 36.54 1.97 -21.90
C TYR A 89 36.95 2.63 -23.22
N SER A 90 37.45 1.84 -24.16
CA SER A 90 37.95 2.34 -25.46
C SER A 90 37.72 1.31 -26.56
N GLU A 91 37.33 1.81 -27.73
CA GLU A 91 36.84 1.04 -28.88
C GLU A 91 37.67 -0.21 -29.22
N GLY A 92 37.08 -1.40 -29.04
CA GLY A 92 37.54 -2.65 -29.68
C GLY A 92 38.07 -3.76 -28.77
N SER A 93 37.26 -4.28 -27.84
CA SER A 93 37.56 -5.54 -27.14
C SER A 93 36.33 -6.37 -26.75
N ASN A 94 35.51 -6.77 -27.74
CA ASN A 94 34.40 -7.71 -27.51
C ASN A 94 34.51 -8.95 -28.44
N PRO A 95 34.89 -10.12 -27.90
CA PRO A 95 34.66 -11.42 -28.54
C PRO A 95 33.38 -12.07 -27.95
N LYS A 96 32.20 -11.69 -28.47
CA LYS A 96 30.93 -12.39 -28.20
C LYS A 96 31.12 -13.89 -28.49
N LEU A 97 30.82 -14.77 -27.52
CA LEU A 97 30.97 -16.22 -27.69
C LEU A 97 30.02 -16.74 -28.78
N SER A 98 30.58 -17.17 -29.92
CA SER A 98 29.85 -17.95 -30.91
C SER A 98 29.83 -19.42 -30.52
N ASN A 99 28.66 -19.93 -30.13
CA ASN A 99 28.43 -21.37 -30.07
C ASN A 99 28.35 -21.94 -31.50
N ASP A 100 29.42 -22.59 -31.96
CA ASP A 100 29.41 -23.50 -33.12
C ASP A 100 30.54 -24.54 -32.98
N GLU A 101 30.27 -25.65 -32.29
CA GLU A 101 31.16 -26.82 -32.28
C GLU A 101 30.94 -27.67 -33.55
N ILE A 102 31.71 -27.41 -34.61
CA ILE A 102 31.97 -28.39 -35.68
C ILE A 102 33.47 -28.41 -36.03
N GLU A 103 34.13 -29.51 -35.67
CA GLU A 103 35.51 -29.87 -36.04
C GLU A 103 35.67 -30.23 -37.54
N PRO A 104 36.91 -30.32 -38.11
CA PRO A 104 38.16 -29.66 -37.72
C PRO A 104 39.02 -29.11 -38.89
N LEU A 105 40.05 -28.33 -38.53
CA LEU A 105 41.41 -28.18 -39.12
C LEU A 105 41.72 -28.77 -40.53
N ASP A 106 42.23 -27.92 -41.44
CA ASP A 106 43.65 -27.98 -41.86
C ASP A 106 44.13 -26.61 -42.44
N ALA A 107 45.41 -26.50 -42.81
CA ALA A 107 46.18 -25.26 -42.95
C ALA A 107 46.29 -24.65 -44.38
N GLY A 108 46.74 -23.38 -44.43
CA GLY A 108 47.70 -22.94 -45.46
C GLY A 108 47.54 -21.52 -46.05
N ASP A 109 48.61 -20.71 -45.95
CA ASP A 109 49.04 -19.66 -46.91
C ASP A 109 48.11 -18.43 -47.19
N GLN A 110 48.58 -17.25 -47.63
CA GLN A 110 49.89 -16.57 -47.56
C GLN A 110 49.72 -15.08 -47.98
N LYS A 111 50.55 -14.15 -47.43
CA LYS A 111 50.86 -12.79 -48.01
C LYS A 111 49.67 -11.80 -48.11
N VAL A 112 49.79 -10.47 -48.33
CA VAL A 112 50.88 -9.45 -48.27
C VAL A 112 50.17 -8.12 -47.97
N LYS A 113 50.46 -7.39 -46.87
CA LYS A 113 51.52 -6.37 -46.70
C LYS A 113 51.39 -5.15 -47.62
N GLU A 114 51.05 -3.99 -47.05
CA GLU A 114 51.79 -2.73 -47.33
C GLU A 114 51.70 -1.73 -46.17
N LEU A 115 52.62 -0.75 -46.12
CA LEU A 115 52.79 0.20 -45.00
C LEU A 115 52.96 1.64 -45.51
N GLY A 116 52.44 2.61 -44.75
CA GLY A 116 52.80 4.03 -44.85
C GLY A 116 51.69 4.95 -44.28
N GLY A 117 51.97 5.92 -43.39
CA GLY A 117 53.23 6.26 -42.72
C GLY A 117 53.06 7.31 -41.60
N SER A 118 54.08 7.44 -40.74
CA SER A 118 54.25 8.48 -39.69
C SER A 118 55.04 9.69 -40.23
N PRO A 119 55.52 10.72 -39.48
CA PRO A 119 55.41 11.10 -38.04
C PRO A 119 54.69 12.48 -37.87
N THR A 120 54.80 13.39 -36.89
CA THR A 120 55.64 13.74 -35.69
C THR A 120 54.73 14.36 -34.59
N HIS A 121 54.99 14.44 -33.26
CA HIS A 121 56.13 14.60 -32.31
C HIS A 121 56.16 16.00 -31.59
N PRO A 122 56.85 16.20 -30.43
CA PRO A 122 56.40 17.02 -29.27
C PRO A 122 57.42 18.18 -28.97
N PRO A 123 57.77 18.69 -27.74
CA PRO A 123 57.42 18.35 -26.33
C PRO A 123 57.31 19.53 -25.30
N GLU A 124 57.39 19.19 -24.00
CA GLU A 124 57.93 20.00 -22.87
C GLU A 124 57.06 21.15 -22.25
N LEU A 125 57.34 21.69 -21.04
CA LEU A 125 58.54 21.64 -20.15
C LEU A 125 58.17 21.59 -18.63
N ILE A 126 59.11 21.90 -17.72
CA ILE A 126 59.20 21.46 -16.31
C ILE A 126 59.55 22.61 -15.31
N SER A 127 59.13 22.45 -14.03
CA SER A 127 59.74 22.94 -12.75
C SER A 127 59.27 24.20 -11.97
N ASN A 128 59.37 24.04 -10.64
CA ASN A 128 59.86 24.96 -9.58
C ASN A 128 58.92 25.52 -8.47
N LEU A 129 59.51 25.53 -7.26
CA LEU A 129 59.12 26.00 -5.92
C LEU A 129 59.97 27.27 -5.59
N PRO A 130 59.79 28.09 -4.48
CA PRO A 130 59.83 27.61 -3.08
C PRO A 130 59.25 28.44 -1.88
N ILE A 131 59.13 27.76 -0.72
CA ILE A 131 59.43 28.14 0.70
C ILE A 131 58.72 29.33 1.41
N GLU A 132 58.10 29.00 2.57
CA GLU A 132 58.11 29.66 3.92
C GLU A 132 57.08 28.92 4.84
N GLN A 133 57.18 28.73 6.17
CA GLN A 133 58.31 28.71 7.14
C GLN A 133 58.04 27.73 8.33
N SER A 134 57.94 28.20 9.60
CA SER A 134 57.75 27.42 10.86
C SER A 134 57.46 28.38 12.05
N PRO A 135 57.33 27.97 13.35
CA PRO A 135 57.45 26.66 14.03
C PRO A 135 56.13 26.26 14.80
N ALA A 136 56.01 25.26 15.70
CA ALA A 136 56.98 24.46 16.49
C ALA A 136 56.50 23.03 16.87
N ASN A 137 57.39 22.24 17.48
CA ASN A 137 57.25 20.86 17.99
C ASN A 137 58.03 20.76 19.34
N PRO A 138 57.71 19.86 20.30
CA PRO A 138 58.24 18.47 20.33
C PRO A 138 57.20 17.41 20.77
N ALA A 139 57.12 16.18 20.26
CA ALA A 139 58.10 15.13 19.95
C ALA A 139 58.39 14.14 21.11
N HIS A 140 58.14 12.85 20.87
CA HIS A 140 58.90 11.73 21.44
C HIS A 140 58.98 10.57 20.43
N HIS A 141 59.99 9.71 20.56
CA HIS A 141 60.49 8.83 19.49
C HIS A 141 61.09 7.51 20.09
N PRO A 142 61.58 6.53 19.31
CA PRO A 142 60.93 5.21 19.30
C PRO A 142 61.81 4.04 19.80
N THR A 143 61.22 2.84 19.94
CA THR A 143 61.97 1.59 20.11
C THR A 143 61.47 0.43 19.23
N LYS A 144 62.47 -0.21 18.59
CA LYS A 144 62.53 -1.55 17.97
C LYS A 144 64.00 -2.02 18.18
N PRO A 145 64.40 -3.29 17.95
CA PRO A 145 63.65 -4.44 17.42
C PRO A 145 63.80 -5.72 18.28
N SER A 146 63.14 -6.80 17.85
CA SER A 146 63.82 -8.09 17.62
C SER A 146 63.01 -8.96 16.64
N VAL A 147 63.70 -9.75 15.82
CA VAL A 147 63.08 -10.72 14.88
C VAL A 147 63.79 -12.05 15.07
N LEU A 148 63.12 -13.02 15.70
CA LEU A 148 63.38 -14.45 15.56
C LEU A 148 62.16 -15.25 16.09
N VAL A 149 61.86 -16.39 15.46
CA VAL A 149 60.66 -17.25 15.58
C VAL A 149 59.49 -16.84 14.67
N ASN A 150 59.58 -17.20 13.38
CA ASN A 150 58.42 -17.13 12.48
C ASN A 150 58.51 -18.12 11.29
N LEU A 151 58.64 -19.41 11.57
CA LEU A 151 58.62 -20.47 10.53
C LEU A 151 57.80 -21.73 10.89
N ILE A 152 57.34 -21.88 12.14
CA ILE A 152 56.66 -23.09 12.62
C ILE A 152 55.12 -22.93 12.66
N HIS A 153 54.62 -21.69 12.75
CA HIS A 153 53.21 -21.43 13.05
C HIS A 153 52.17 -21.73 11.94
N PRO A 154 52.43 -21.57 10.63
CA PRO A 154 51.38 -21.76 9.61
C PRO A 154 51.05 -23.24 9.37
N LEU A 155 52.06 -24.12 9.32
CA LEU A 155 51.89 -25.57 9.14
C LEU A 155 50.98 -26.19 10.20
N ILE A 156 51.15 -25.79 11.47
CA ILE A 156 50.32 -26.26 12.59
C ILE A 156 48.86 -25.82 12.41
N LYS A 157 48.60 -24.60 11.91
CA LYS A 157 47.22 -24.14 11.64
C LYS A 157 46.55 -24.95 10.52
N SER A 158 47.26 -25.23 9.43
CA SER A 158 46.71 -26.07 8.33
C SER A 158 46.33 -27.47 8.81
N VAL A 159 47.19 -28.12 9.62
CA VAL A 159 46.90 -29.46 10.18
C VAL A 159 45.66 -29.43 11.09
N ILE A 160 45.53 -28.42 11.97
CA ILE A 160 44.36 -28.27 12.84
C ILE A 160 43.06 -28.09 12.03
N ILE A 161 43.08 -27.28 10.97
CA ILE A 161 41.93 -27.08 10.09
C ILE A 161 41.52 -28.39 9.40
N CYS A 162 42.47 -29.16 8.87
CA CYS A 162 42.16 -30.47 8.28
C CYS A 162 41.53 -31.45 9.30
N ILE A 163 42.02 -31.48 10.54
CA ILE A 163 41.46 -32.32 11.60
C ILE A 163 40.01 -31.91 11.94
N ILE A 164 39.71 -30.61 12.01
CA ILE A 164 38.36 -30.10 12.26
C ILE A 164 37.41 -30.49 11.12
N VAL A 165 37.84 -30.34 9.85
CA VAL A 165 37.03 -30.75 8.68
C VAL A 165 36.75 -32.26 8.68
N ILE A 166 37.75 -33.09 9.00
CA ILE A 166 37.58 -34.55 9.10
C ILE A 166 36.60 -34.92 10.23
N LEU A 167 36.66 -34.24 11.38
CA LEU A 167 35.72 -34.46 12.49
C LEU A 167 34.28 -34.07 12.11
N LEU A 168 34.08 -32.91 11.47
CA LEU A 168 32.76 -32.48 10.99
C LEU A 168 32.18 -33.46 9.96
N PHE A 169 33.00 -33.93 9.02
CA PHE A 169 32.58 -34.92 8.03
C PHE A 169 32.24 -36.28 8.69
N SER A 170 32.98 -36.67 9.74
CA SER A 170 32.69 -37.87 10.53
C SER A 170 31.36 -37.79 11.29
N VAL A 171 31.00 -36.61 11.81
CA VAL A 171 29.70 -36.37 12.46
C VAL A 171 28.56 -36.44 11.44
N LEU A 172 28.73 -35.85 10.26
CA LEU A 172 27.73 -35.90 9.17
C LEU A 172 27.45 -37.34 8.72
N ILE A 173 28.48 -38.15 8.46
CA ILE A 173 28.32 -39.57 8.10
C ILE A 173 27.58 -40.34 9.20
N ASN A 174 27.88 -40.08 10.47
CA ASN A 174 27.24 -40.77 11.60
C ASN A 174 25.75 -40.39 11.74
N TYR A 175 25.38 -39.15 11.42
CA TYR A 175 23.98 -38.71 11.32
C TYR A 175 23.24 -39.32 10.13
N SER A 176 23.89 -39.49 8.97
CA SER A 176 23.24 -40.04 7.77
C SER A 176 22.94 -41.54 7.84
N PHE A 177 23.59 -42.30 8.73
CA PHE A 177 23.50 -43.77 8.77
C PHE A 177 22.75 -44.36 10.00
N ASN A 178 22.34 -43.55 10.97
CA ASN A 178 21.68 -44.03 12.21
C ASN A 178 20.23 -43.57 12.37
N MET A 179 19.37 -43.92 11.41
CA MET A 179 17.90 -43.85 11.55
C MET A 179 17.32 -45.26 11.82
N PRO A 180 16.84 -45.56 13.04
CA PRO A 180 16.26 -46.87 13.36
C PRO A 180 14.84 -46.99 12.78
N ILE A 181 14.70 -47.73 11.68
CA ILE A 181 13.39 -48.02 11.06
C ILE A 181 12.65 -49.09 11.88
N SER A 182 11.98 -48.68 12.96
CA SER A 182 11.05 -49.53 13.71
C SER A 182 10.01 -48.73 14.51
N ALA A 183 8.84 -48.50 13.93
CA ALA A 183 7.63 -48.06 14.65
C ALA A 183 6.61 -49.20 14.66
N PRO A 184 6.09 -49.64 15.83
CA PRO A 184 5.10 -50.72 15.89
C PRO A 184 3.70 -50.21 15.50
N PHE A 185 2.95 -51.03 14.75
CA PHE A 185 1.53 -50.79 14.53
C PHE A 185 0.75 -50.89 15.85
N PHE A 186 0.22 -49.75 16.32
CA PHE A 186 -0.82 -49.73 17.35
C PHE A 186 -2.06 -48.99 16.84
N SER A 187 -3.16 -49.73 16.70
CA SER A 187 -4.46 -49.18 16.38
C SER A 187 -5.11 -48.63 17.66
N LEU A 188 -5.38 -47.33 17.68
CA LEU A 188 -6.26 -46.70 18.67
C LEU A 188 -7.42 -46.03 17.94
N LYS A 189 -8.63 -46.19 18.49
CA LYS A 189 -9.87 -45.71 17.87
C LYS A 189 -9.93 -44.19 17.88
N SER A 190 -10.48 -43.63 16.81
CA SER A 190 -10.79 -42.21 16.70
C SER A 190 -11.79 -41.75 17.77
N SER A 191 -11.54 -40.55 18.29
CA SER A 191 -12.57 -39.67 18.85
C SER A 191 -12.60 -38.43 17.94
N PRO A 192 -13.77 -37.96 17.47
CA PRO A 192 -13.83 -36.95 16.43
C PRO A 192 -13.59 -35.53 16.98
N THR A 193 -12.34 -35.09 16.99
CA THR A 193 -12.02 -33.68 16.83
C THR A 193 -12.30 -33.29 15.38
N ASN A 194 -13.33 -32.47 15.14
CA ASN A 194 -13.67 -31.99 13.80
C ASN A 194 -12.61 -30.99 13.33
N ASP A 195 -11.55 -31.49 12.69
CA ASP A 195 -10.50 -30.67 12.09
C ASP A 195 -11.02 -30.01 10.81
N LEU A 196 -11.61 -28.82 10.97
CA LEU A 196 -12.19 -27.96 9.93
C LEU A 196 -11.22 -27.64 8.78
N ARG A 197 -9.91 -27.82 8.98
CA ARG A 197 -8.87 -27.61 7.96
C ARG A 197 -9.02 -28.53 6.74
N ASN A 198 -9.65 -29.71 6.89
CA ASN A 198 -9.74 -30.72 5.83
C ASN A 198 -10.95 -30.56 4.88
N ILE A 199 -11.72 -29.48 4.97
CA ILE A 199 -12.89 -29.23 4.11
C ILE A 199 -12.55 -28.36 2.87
N ILE A 200 -11.45 -27.61 2.90
CA ILE A 200 -11.10 -26.62 1.86
C ILE A 200 -9.74 -26.93 1.24
N SER A 201 -9.72 -27.74 0.18
CA SER A 201 -8.48 -28.12 -0.53
C SER A 201 -8.66 -28.31 -2.06
N SER A 202 -9.60 -27.58 -2.67
CA SER A 202 -9.92 -27.74 -4.10
C SER A 202 -10.21 -26.44 -4.88
N THR A 203 -9.65 -25.30 -4.47
CA THR A 203 -9.52 -24.07 -5.29
C THR A 203 -8.33 -23.24 -4.80
N ASN A 204 -7.44 -22.82 -5.70
CA ASN A 204 -6.23 -22.06 -5.34
C ASN A 204 -6.50 -20.58 -4.98
N ASP A 205 -7.71 -20.06 -5.25
CA ASP A 205 -8.09 -18.68 -4.92
C ASP A 205 -8.70 -18.52 -3.51
N LEU A 206 -9.08 -19.60 -2.82
CA LEU A 206 -9.66 -19.51 -1.45
C LEU A 206 -8.60 -19.30 -0.35
N SER A 207 -7.30 -19.39 -0.66
CA SER A 207 -6.22 -19.30 0.34
C SER A 207 -6.07 -17.91 0.97
N SER A 208 -6.55 -16.86 0.31
CA SER A 208 -6.58 -15.49 0.83
C SER A 208 -7.89 -15.15 1.56
N ILE A 209 -8.92 -16.03 1.55
CA ILE A 209 -10.24 -15.78 2.14
C ILE A 209 -10.29 -16.43 3.53
N GLU A 210 -9.70 -15.72 4.49
CA GLU A 210 -9.25 -16.29 5.76
C GLU A 210 -9.33 -15.27 6.91
N LEU A 211 -9.44 -15.81 8.14
CA LEU A 211 -9.27 -15.10 9.41
C LEU A 211 -7.90 -15.50 9.98
N CYS A 212 -6.97 -14.54 10.08
CA CYS A 212 -5.55 -14.84 10.28
C CYS A 212 -4.85 -13.92 11.29
N ASP A 213 -4.06 -14.52 12.18
CA ASP A 213 -3.21 -13.91 13.22
C ASP A 213 -1.70 -14.12 12.96
N GLY A 214 -1.32 -14.66 11.79
CA GLY A 214 0.08 -14.93 11.41
C GLY A 214 0.35 -16.27 10.70
N PRO A 215 -0.32 -17.40 11.02
CA PRO A 215 -0.08 -18.71 10.36
C PRO A 215 -0.51 -18.81 8.88
N CYS A 216 -0.71 -17.68 8.20
CA CYS A 216 -1.26 -17.51 6.86
C CYS A 216 -0.79 -16.13 6.32
N ALA A 217 -1.00 -15.86 5.03
CA ALA A 217 -0.68 -14.57 4.40
C ALA A 217 -1.84 -14.16 3.48
N LEU A 218 -2.25 -12.88 3.52
CA LEU A 218 -3.48 -12.39 2.90
C LEU A 218 -3.23 -11.40 1.75
N ASP A 219 -2.56 -10.29 2.02
CA ASP A 219 -2.13 -9.29 1.03
C ASP A 219 -0.84 -9.78 0.36
N ILE A 220 -0.98 -10.79 -0.50
CA ILE A 220 0.13 -11.49 -1.16
C ILE A 220 0.60 -10.82 -2.45
N ASP A 221 -0.12 -9.83 -2.96
CA ASP A 221 0.24 -9.03 -4.15
C ASP A 221 1.21 -7.89 -3.75
N ARG A 222 2.31 -8.27 -3.07
CA ARG A 222 3.28 -7.35 -2.42
C ARG A 222 4.74 -7.78 -2.56
N SER A 223 5.64 -6.81 -2.39
CA SER A 223 7.10 -7.04 -2.52
C SER A 223 7.73 -7.90 -1.41
N ASP A 224 7.04 -8.07 -0.28
CA ASP A 224 7.44 -8.86 0.89
C ASP A 224 6.68 -10.19 1.03
N SER A 225 5.73 -10.47 0.13
CA SER A 225 4.83 -11.64 0.14
C SER A 225 5.53 -12.99 0.43
N SER A 226 6.72 -13.22 -0.14
CA SER A 226 7.51 -14.43 0.12
C SER A 226 8.00 -14.55 1.56
N LEU A 227 8.26 -13.44 2.25
CA LEU A 227 8.62 -13.41 3.68
C LEU A 227 7.40 -13.70 4.56
N LYS A 228 6.20 -13.21 4.19
CA LYS A 228 4.95 -13.54 4.88
C LYS A 228 4.60 -15.03 4.76
N HIS A 229 4.74 -15.61 3.56
CA HIS A 229 4.58 -17.06 3.38
C HIS A 229 5.61 -17.88 4.17
N LEU A 230 6.88 -17.45 4.26
CA LEU A 230 7.88 -18.11 5.10
C LEU A 230 7.51 -18.01 6.59
N ALA A 231 7.12 -16.83 7.08
CA ALA A 231 6.66 -16.64 8.45
C ALA A 231 5.46 -17.54 8.80
N ALA A 232 4.44 -17.59 7.94
CA ALA A 232 3.28 -18.46 8.09
C ALA A 232 3.68 -19.94 8.21
N ASN A 233 4.55 -20.43 7.33
CA ASN A 233 5.05 -21.81 7.35
C ASN A 233 5.83 -22.14 8.64
N GLU A 234 6.62 -21.20 9.17
CA GLU A 234 7.32 -21.40 10.45
C GLU A 234 6.36 -21.38 11.66
N LEU A 235 5.32 -20.52 11.65
CA LEU A 235 4.29 -20.50 12.69
C LEU A 235 3.45 -21.79 12.71
N GLN A 236 3.08 -22.31 11.55
CA GLN A 236 2.41 -23.62 11.43
C GLN A 236 3.27 -24.77 12.00
N GLN A 237 4.60 -24.66 11.91
CA GLN A 237 5.58 -25.60 12.51
C GLN A 237 5.96 -25.26 13.97
N GLN A 238 5.36 -24.24 14.58
CA GLN A 238 5.67 -23.74 15.93
C GLN A 238 7.11 -23.19 16.10
N HIS A 239 7.81 -22.91 15.01
CA HIS A 239 9.17 -22.35 14.99
C HIS A 239 9.17 -20.81 15.20
N HIS A 240 8.56 -20.33 16.29
CA HIS A 240 8.30 -18.90 16.53
C HIS A 240 9.52 -17.98 16.30
N ASN A 241 10.73 -18.38 16.70
CA ASN A 241 11.93 -17.54 16.50
C ASN A 241 12.28 -17.33 15.01
N ALA A 242 12.03 -18.32 14.15
CA ALA A 242 12.25 -18.21 12.70
C ALA A 242 11.15 -17.35 12.06
N ALA A 243 9.89 -17.58 12.46
CA ALA A 243 8.76 -16.75 12.04
C ALA A 243 8.98 -15.25 12.37
N CYS A 244 9.42 -14.95 13.59
CA CYS A 244 9.68 -13.58 14.02
C CYS A 244 10.80 -12.92 13.21
N ALA A 245 11.83 -13.65 12.78
CA ALA A 245 12.85 -13.12 11.87
C ALA A 245 12.26 -12.78 10.49
N TYR A 246 11.45 -13.68 9.90
CA TYR A 246 10.78 -13.43 8.63
C TYR A 246 9.80 -12.24 8.68
N LEU A 247 9.03 -12.11 9.76
CA LEU A 247 8.13 -10.96 10.00
C LEU A 247 8.92 -9.65 10.20
N GLU A 248 10.01 -9.68 10.96
CA GLU A 248 10.88 -8.51 11.13
C GLU A 248 11.52 -8.07 9.79
N TRP A 249 11.77 -9.00 8.88
CA TRP A 249 12.26 -8.70 7.53
C TRP A 249 11.14 -8.20 6.61
N ALA A 250 9.92 -8.76 6.70
CA ALA A 250 8.76 -8.32 5.93
C ALA A 250 8.43 -6.84 6.21
N THR A 251 8.30 -6.46 7.48
CA THR A 251 8.02 -5.08 7.91
C THR A 251 9.07 -4.02 7.52
N LYS A 252 10.28 -4.47 7.12
CA LYS A 252 11.38 -3.64 6.59
C LYS A 252 11.45 -3.67 5.06
N LYS A 253 11.04 -4.80 4.44
CA LYS A 253 11.02 -5.02 2.99
C LYS A 253 9.90 -4.22 2.33
N ASP A 254 8.72 -4.19 2.95
CA ASP A 254 7.64 -3.27 2.63
C ASP A 254 7.27 -2.49 3.90
N GLN A 255 7.69 -1.23 3.96
CA GLN A 255 7.41 -0.39 5.13
C GLN A 255 5.92 0.01 5.21
N THR A 256 5.15 -0.14 4.13
CA THR A 256 3.73 0.23 4.07
C THR A 256 2.80 -0.93 4.44
N ASP A 257 3.24 -2.18 4.36
CA ASP A 257 2.39 -3.30 4.78
C ASP A 257 2.10 -3.25 6.29
N ALA A 258 0.82 -3.35 6.65
CA ALA A 258 0.36 -3.45 8.03
C ALA A 258 0.05 -4.89 8.44
N GLU A 259 -0.18 -5.82 7.52
CA GLU A 259 -0.37 -7.25 7.83
C GLU A 259 0.91 -7.80 8.48
N ALA A 260 2.07 -7.60 7.83
CA ALA A 260 3.37 -7.96 8.41
C ALA A 260 3.62 -7.31 9.78
N LYS A 261 3.16 -6.07 10.01
CA LYS A 261 3.34 -5.36 11.29
C LYS A 261 2.42 -5.87 12.39
N ILE A 262 1.16 -6.17 12.06
CA ILE A 262 0.18 -6.79 12.96
C ILE A 262 0.69 -8.17 13.39
N TYR A 263 1.08 -9.04 12.45
CA TYR A 263 1.56 -10.37 12.79
C TYR A 263 2.88 -10.34 13.57
N TYR A 264 3.75 -9.35 13.33
CA TYR A 264 4.93 -9.13 14.17
C TYR A 264 4.54 -8.71 15.60
N GLU A 265 3.59 -7.79 15.75
CA GLU A 265 3.11 -7.33 17.07
C GLU A 265 2.41 -8.46 17.84
N ASP A 266 1.51 -9.21 17.21
CA ASP A 266 0.82 -10.37 17.79
C ASP A 266 1.80 -11.49 18.19
N GLN A 267 2.63 -11.96 17.24
CA GLN A 267 3.43 -13.17 17.46
C GLN A 267 4.73 -12.90 18.23
N CYS A 268 5.29 -11.69 18.09
CA CYS A 268 6.65 -11.33 18.49
C CYS A 268 6.73 -10.09 19.41
N GLY A 269 5.62 -9.38 19.62
CA GLY A 269 5.53 -8.17 20.45
C GLY A 269 5.73 -8.45 21.94
N SER A 270 6.99 -8.52 22.38
CA SER A 270 7.40 -8.53 23.79
C SER A 270 6.75 -9.63 24.65
N ARG A 271 6.88 -10.90 24.23
CA ARG A 271 6.61 -12.05 25.11
C ARG A 271 7.40 -11.95 26.41
N ILE A 272 6.71 -11.87 27.55
CA ILE A 272 7.36 -11.83 28.87
C ILE A 272 8.14 -13.14 29.07
N ASP A 273 9.45 -13.00 29.28
CA ASP A 273 10.42 -14.09 29.51
C ASP A 273 10.38 -15.25 28.49
N GLY A 274 9.91 -14.99 27.26
CA GLY A 274 9.92 -15.94 26.15
C GLY A 274 8.89 -17.07 26.24
N LEU A 275 8.02 -17.06 27.25
CA LEU A 275 6.87 -17.96 27.35
C LEU A 275 5.73 -17.51 26.41
N PRO A 276 4.78 -18.39 26.03
CA PRO A 276 3.49 -17.94 25.52
C PRO A 276 2.81 -17.08 26.57
N LEU A 277 2.16 -15.99 26.16
CA LEU A 277 1.31 -15.22 27.08
C LEU A 277 0.08 -16.07 27.43
N GLN A 278 0.05 -16.61 28.64
CA GLN A 278 -1.21 -16.88 29.34
C GLN A 278 -1.72 -15.53 29.84
N CYS A 279 -2.71 -14.97 29.15
CA CYS A 279 -3.15 -13.60 29.36
C CYS A 279 -4.60 -13.44 28.88
N PRO A 280 -5.45 -12.68 29.60
CA PRO A 280 -6.71 -12.19 29.07
C PRO A 280 -6.44 -11.10 28.01
N CYS A 281 -5.98 -11.51 26.82
CA CYS A 281 -5.80 -10.62 25.67
C CYS A 281 -7.12 -9.94 25.27
N ILE A 282 -7.03 -8.75 24.67
CA ILE A 282 -8.16 -8.16 23.95
C ILE A 282 -8.02 -8.44 22.46
N ASN A 283 -8.98 -9.20 21.92
CA ASN A 283 -8.93 -9.67 20.54
C ASN A 283 -9.93 -8.89 19.70
N TYR A 284 -9.45 -8.31 18.61
CA TYR A 284 -10.29 -7.64 17.62
C TYR A 284 -10.09 -8.25 16.23
N VAL A 285 -11.10 -8.13 15.39
CA VAL A 285 -11.02 -8.53 13.98
C VAL A 285 -11.01 -7.29 13.09
N ALA A 286 -10.01 -7.15 12.23
CA ALA A 286 -9.95 -6.15 11.17
C ALA A 286 -10.47 -6.76 9.86
N ALA A 287 -11.74 -6.50 9.53
CA ALA A 287 -12.38 -7.03 8.33
C ALA A 287 -12.12 -6.16 7.10
N ILE A 288 -11.54 -6.77 6.06
CA ILE A 288 -11.16 -6.16 4.79
C ILE A 288 -11.68 -7.01 3.61
N ALA A 289 -11.70 -6.42 2.42
CA ALA A 289 -12.11 -7.03 1.16
C ALA A 289 -11.02 -6.80 0.11
N LEU A 290 -10.00 -7.67 0.09
CA LEU A 290 -8.94 -7.69 -0.92
C LEU A 290 -9.37 -8.55 -2.10
N ALA A 291 -9.21 -8.00 -3.29
CA ALA A 291 -9.38 -8.68 -4.56
C ALA A 291 -7.99 -8.91 -5.20
N LYS A 292 -7.89 -9.92 -6.08
CA LYS A 292 -6.62 -10.36 -6.68
C LYS A 292 -6.17 -9.40 -7.78
N GLU A 293 -5.00 -8.77 -7.64
CA GLU A 293 -4.55 -7.75 -8.60
C GLU A 293 -4.20 -8.35 -9.97
N GLN A 294 -4.78 -7.77 -11.03
CA GLN A 294 -4.42 -8.17 -12.39
C GLN A 294 -3.35 -7.23 -12.93
N HIS A 295 -2.10 -7.70 -12.93
CA HIS A 295 -0.97 -6.98 -13.52
C HIS A 295 -1.07 -6.95 -15.07
N ILE A 296 -1.97 -6.12 -15.59
CA ILE A 296 -2.15 -5.88 -17.02
C ILE A 296 -0.98 -5.03 -17.53
N ALA A 297 -0.06 -5.66 -18.27
CA ALA A 297 1.23 -5.08 -18.65
C ALA A 297 1.19 -3.83 -19.56
N ASP A 298 0.02 -3.49 -20.13
CA ASP A 298 -0.16 -2.39 -21.10
C ASP A 298 -1.29 -1.41 -20.65
N ALA A 299 -1.62 -1.40 -19.35
CA ALA A 299 -2.74 -0.63 -18.83
C ALA A 299 -2.43 0.87 -18.67
N THR A 300 -2.94 1.67 -19.62
CA THR A 300 -3.06 3.14 -19.50
C THR A 300 -4.18 3.58 -18.56
N TYR A 301 -4.82 2.62 -17.88
CA TYR A 301 -5.96 2.78 -16.97
C TYR A 301 -5.62 2.07 -15.65
N THR A 302 -5.83 2.72 -14.50
CA THR A 302 -5.61 2.07 -13.20
C THR A 302 -6.67 1.02 -12.97
N ASP A 303 -6.26 -0.25 -12.80
CA ASP A 303 -7.16 -1.34 -12.38
C ASP A 303 -7.92 -0.93 -11.10
N PRO A 304 -9.27 -0.89 -11.12
CA PRO A 304 -10.07 -0.59 -9.93
C PRO A 304 -9.74 -1.45 -8.71
N THR A 305 -9.26 -2.68 -8.94
CA THR A 305 -8.76 -3.60 -7.92
C THR A 305 -7.65 -2.98 -7.09
N ILE A 306 -6.68 -2.31 -7.72
CA ILE A 306 -5.54 -1.69 -7.04
C ILE A 306 -6.01 -0.54 -6.12
N TYR A 307 -6.98 0.26 -6.57
CA TYR A 307 -7.58 1.33 -5.76
C TYR A 307 -8.37 0.76 -4.57
N ASN A 308 -9.20 -0.25 -4.81
CA ASN A 308 -10.00 -0.91 -3.78
C ASN A 308 -9.10 -1.60 -2.74
N ASN A 309 -8.05 -2.29 -3.18
CA ASN A 309 -7.04 -2.87 -2.31
C ASN A 309 -6.28 -1.79 -1.52
N GLY A 310 -5.95 -0.65 -2.14
CA GLY A 310 -5.35 0.50 -1.46
C GLY A 310 -6.23 1.02 -0.30
N ALA A 311 -7.53 1.20 -0.54
CA ALA A 311 -8.48 1.57 0.51
C ALA A 311 -8.52 0.53 1.64
N ASN A 312 -8.57 -0.77 1.31
CA ASN A 312 -8.60 -1.87 2.27
C ASN A 312 -7.29 -2.01 3.07
N ARG A 313 -6.13 -1.87 2.44
CA ARG A 313 -4.81 -1.78 3.10
C ARG A 313 -4.79 -0.64 4.11
N SER A 314 -5.41 0.49 3.79
CA SER A 314 -5.49 1.64 4.71
C SER A 314 -6.31 1.35 5.99
N ILE A 315 -7.24 0.38 5.96
CA ILE A 315 -8.00 -0.09 7.13
C ILE A 315 -7.06 -0.76 8.13
N ILE A 316 -6.32 -1.79 7.71
CA ILE A 316 -5.37 -2.50 8.59
C ILE A 316 -4.22 -1.59 9.04
N GLN A 317 -3.79 -0.64 8.20
CA GLN A 317 -2.81 0.39 8.61
C GLN A 317 -3.30 1.25 9.78
N ALA A 318 -4.59 1.56 9.83
CA ALA A 318 -5.18 2.32 10.93
C ALA A 318 -5.38 1.48 12.19
N VAL A 319 -5.78 0.21 12.05
CA VAL A 319 -5.94 -0.70 13.19
C VAL A 319 -4.59 -1.00 13.85
N TYR A 320 -3.53 -1.21 13.06
CA TYR A 320 -2.16 -1.38 13.60
C TYR A 320 -1.71 -0.17 14.44
N LEU A 321 -2.04 1.06 14.05
CA LEU A 321 -1.67 2.24 14.85
C LEU A 321 -2.37 2.26 16.22
N GLN A 322 -3.64 1.83 16.30
CA GLN A 322 -4.34 1.68 17.58
C GLN A 322 -3.74 0.55 18.43
N GLN A 323 -3.41 -0.59 17.82
CA GLN A 323 -2.75 -1.71 18.48
C GLN A 323 -1.39 -1.31 19.07
N LYS A 324 -0.52 -0.73 18.23
CA LYS A 324 0.78 -0.17 18.61
C LYS A 324 0.66 0.83 19.77
N SER A 325 -0.31 1.74 19.69
CA SER A 325 -0.58 2.73 20.75
C SER A 325 -1.06 2.08 22.05
N TRP A 326 -1.96 1.09 21.97
CA TRP A 326 -2.43 0.31 23.12
C TRP A 326 -1.29 -0.47 23.78
N ASN A 327 -0.57 -1.30 23.03
CA ASN A 327 0.50 -2.16 23.57
C ASN A 327 1.65 -1.34 24.17
N GLN A 328 1.99 -0.19 23.57
CA GLN A 328 3.02 0.71 24.11
C GLN A 328 2.59 1.43 25.40
N SER A 329 1.29 1.67 25.60
CA SER A 329 0.74 2.27 26.83
C SER A 329 0.41 1.23 27.91
N HIS A 330 0.06 -0.01 27.53
CA HIS A 330 -0.41 -1.08 28.41
C HIS A 330 0.62 -2.21 28.62
N LYS A 331 1.92 -1.90 28.67
CA LYS A 331 3.03 -2.88 28.79
C LYS A 331 2.95 -3.86 29.97
N ASN A 332 2.17 -3.52 31.00
CA ASN A 332 1.94 -4.34 32.20
C ASN A 332 0.47 -4.79 32.33
N GLY A 333 -0.32 -4.65 31.25
CA GLY A 333 -1.74 -4.97 31.18
C GLY A 333 -2.03 -5.93 30.01
N PRO A 334 -3.31 -6.16 29.69
CA PRO A 334 -3.70 -7.04 28.61
C PRO A 334 -3.32 -6.44 27.23
N PRO A 335 -2.56 -7.17 26.40
CA PRO A 335 -2.19 -6.71 25.06
C PRO A 335 -3.37 -6.83 24.08
N MET A 336 -3.28 -6.07 23.00
CA MET A 336 -4.21 -6.08 21.90
C MET A 336 -3.70 -6.98 20.77
N TYR A 337 -4.52 -7.95 20.37
CA TYR A 337 -4.31 -8.87 19.25
C TYR A 337 -5.29 -8.56 18.12
N ILE A 338 -4.83 -8.60 16.86
CA ILE A 338 -5.61 -8.20 15.69
C ILE A 338 -5.64 -9.33 14.66
N PHE A 339 -6.74 -10.09 14.65
CA PHE A 339 -7.02 -11.02 13.57
C PHE A 339 -7.39 -10.21 12.31
N VAL A 340 -6.65 -10.37 11.21
CA VAL A 340 -7.03 -9.80 9.92
C VAL A 340 -7.98 -10.78 9.23
N ALA A 341 -9.13 -10.28 8.77
CA ALA A 341 -10.15 -11.09 8.11
C ALA A 341 -10.39 -10.58 6.69
N ASN A 342 -9.91 -11.30 5.68
CA ASN A 342 -10.18 -10.96 4.29
C ASN A 342 -11.39 -11.73 3.76
N VAL A 343 -12.42 -11.00 3.30
CA VAL A 343 -13.65 -11.58 2.73
C VAL A 343 -13.61 -11.80 1.22
N GLY A 344 -12.50 -11.49 0.55
CA GLY A 344 -12.39 -11.54 -0.90
C GLY A 344 -13.03 -10.34 -1.61
N ASP A 345 -13.19 -10.45 -2.94
CA ASP A 345 -13.73 -9.38 -3.77
C ASP A 345 -15.24 -9.19 -3.55
N VAL A 346 -15.62 -8.07 -2.91
CA VAL A 346 -17.03 -7.68 -2.69
C VAL A 346 -17.76 -7.22 -3.96
N SER A 347 -17.06 -7.05 -5.09
CA SER A 347 -17.67 -6.77 -6.39
C SER A 347 -18.07 -8.03 -7.17
N ASP A 348 -17.55 -9.20 -6.80
CA ASP A 348 -18.03 -10.49 -7.32
C ASP A 348 -19.41 -10.83 -6.72
N ILE A 349 -20.46 -10.35 -7.37
CA ILE A 349 -21.86 -10.59 -6.97
C ILE A 349 -22.28 -12.07 -7.02
N GLN A 350 -21.47 -12.99 -7.56
CA GLN A 350 -21.75 -14.42 -7.58
C GLN A 350 -21.19 -15.10 -6.32
N HIS A 351 -19.94 -14.78 -5.94
CA HIS A 351 -19.22 -15.51 -4.89
C HIS A 351 -19.04 -14.75 -3.56
N ALA A 352 -19.11 -13.42 -3.54
CA ALA A 352 -18.80 -12.60 -2.35
C ALA A 352 -19.61 -12.97 -1.10
N SER A 353 -20.86 -13.41 -1.28
CA SER A 353 -21.73 -13.83 -0.16
C SER A 353 -21.26 -15.16 0.46
N GLU A 354 -20.70 -16.08 -0.34
CA GLU A 354 -20.18 -17.37 0.14
C GLU A 354 -18.85 -17.18 0.86
N TRP A 355 -17.97 -16.33 0.33
CA TRP A 355 -16.70 -15.96 0.98
C TRP A 355 -16.92 -15.27 2.33
N GLN A 356 -17.88 -14.32 2.39
CA GLN A 356 -18.30 -13.70 3.65
C GLN A 356 -18.89 -14.70 4.65
N GLN A 357 -19.62 -15.74 4.19
CA GLN A 357 -20.09 -16.82 5.07
C GLN A 357 -18.93 -17.64 5.65
N VAL A 358 -17.92 -17.99 4.85
CA VAL A 358 -16.73 -18.73 5.33
C VAL A 358 -16.01 -17.94 6.43
N VAL A 359 -15.75 -16.65 6.21
CA VAL A 359 -15.08 -15.79 7.20
C VAL A 359 -15.96 -15.60 8.46
N ALA A 360 -17.27 -15.36 8.30
CA ALA A 360 -18.19 -15.22 9.43
C ALA A 360 -18.17 -16.47 10.32
N GLN A 361 -18.23 -17.67 9.74
CA GLN A 361 -18.24 -18.92 10.51
C GLN A 361 -16.92 -19.14 11.28
N LYS A 362 -15.77 -18.67 10.75
CA LYS A 362 -14.49 -18.72 11.47
C LYS A 362 -14.48 -17.79 12.68
N ILE A 363 -14.95 -16.55 12.54
CA ILE A 363 -15.07 -15.58 13.65
C ILE A 363 -16.07 -16.08 14.71
N ILE A 364 -17.22 -16.61 14.28
CA ILE A 364 -18.24 -17.19 15.17
C ILE A 364 -17.70 -18.41 15.91
N SER A 365 -16.95 -19.30 15.24
CA SER A 365 -16.33 -20.47 15.87
C SER A 365 -15.29 -20.06 16.92
N LEU A 366 -14.48 -19.05 16.63
CA LEU A 366 -13.49 -18.50 17.56
C LEU A 366 -14.17 -17.88 18.79
N GLN A 367 -15.24 -17.10 18.59
CA GLN A 367 -16.05 -16.54 19.69
C GLN A 367 -16.67 -17.63 20.58
N GLN A 368 -17.02 -18.79 20.01
CA GLN A 368 -17.58 -19.93 20.75
C GLN A 368 -16.55 -20.73 21.56
N THR A 369 -15.24 -20.58 21.36
CA THR A 369 -14.24 -21.29 22.18
C THR A 369 -14.20 -20.77 23.62
N GLY A 370 -14.43 -19.47 23.79
CA GLY A 370 -14.32 -18.76 25.07
C GLY A 370 -12.88 -18.63 25.58
N GLY A 371 -12.73 -17.93 26.71
CA GLY A 371 -11.42 -17.69 27.33
C GLY A 371 -10.57 -16.67 26.56
N GLU A 372 -9.27 -16.96 26.42
CA GLU A 372 -8.24 -16.04 25.91
C GLU A 372 -8.46 -15.57 24.46
N HIS A 373 -9.33 -16.24 23.69
CA HIS A 373 -9.65 -15.94 22.30
C HIS A 373 -11.03 -15.27 22.08
N HIS A 374 -11.67 -14.76 23.12
CA HIS A 374 -12.93 -14.02 23.01
C HIS A 374 -12.75 -12.74 22.16
N ILE A 375 -13.58 -12.55 21.14
CA ILE A 375 -13.58 -11.38 20.27
C ILE A 375 -14.37 -10.25 20.91
N ASN A 376 -13.66 -9.17 21.26
CA ASN A 376 -14.24 -7.95 21.85
C ASN A 376 -14.97 -7.09 20.80
N GLY A 377 -14.65 -7.24 19.52
CA GLY A 377 -15.39 -6.61 18.42
C GLY A 377 -14.74 -6.74 17.05
N VAL A 378 -15.46 -6.32 16.01
CA VAL A 378 -14.99 -6.28 14.62
C VAL A 378 -15.00 -4.84 14.09
N VAL A 379 -13.94 -4.45 13.40
CA VAL A 379 -13.72 -3.14 12.79
C VAL A 379 -13.35 -3.29 11.30
N GLY A 380 -13.25 -2.17 10.58
CA GLY A 380 -13.18 -2.19 9.12
C GLY A 380 -14.58 -2.35 8.56
N LEU A 381 -14.93 -3.54 8.06
CA LEU A 381 -16.24 -3.84 7.47
C LEU A 381 -16.60 -2.81 6.37
N PRO A 382 -15.82 -2.77 5.26
CA PRO A 382 -16.06 -1.85 4.15
C PRO A 382 -17.41 -2.11 3.45
N GLN A 383 -17.76 -1.23 2.50
CA GLN A 383 -18.94 -1.39 1.66
C GLN A 383 -18.98 -2.78 1.02
N GLY A 384 -20.14 -3.44 1.05
CA GLY A 384 -20.36 -4.78 0.47
C GLY A 384 -20.26 -5.93 1.48
N THR A 385 -19.73 -5.72 2.69
CA THR A 385 -19.60 -6.74 3.76
C THR A 385 -20.92 -7.11 4.47
N ASN A 386 -22.06 -7.01 3.77
CA ASN A 386 -23.40 -7.15 4.35
C ASN A 386 -23.67 -8.55 4.92
N THR A 387 -23.31 -9.61 4.18
CA THR A 387 -23.50 -11.00 4.64
C THR A 387 -22.68 -11.29 5.89
N LEU A 388 -21.45 -10.78 5.96
CA LEU A 388 -20.62 -10.88 7.17
C LEU A 388 -21.29 -10.15 8.35
N MET A 389 -21.70 -8.89 8.17
CA MET A 389 -22.34 -8.10 9.23
C MET A 389 -23.62 -8.74 9.76
N ASP A 390 -24.50 -9.23 8.89
CA ASP A 390 -25.75 -9.86 9.31
C ASP A 390 -25.52 -11.17 10.10
N LEU A 391 -24.51 -11.97 9.73
CA LEU A 391 -24.16 -13.21 10.44
C LEU A 391 -23.52 -12.94 11.80
N LEU A 392 -22.60 -11.97 11.89
CA LEU A 392 -22.00 -11.55 13.16
C LEU A 392 -23.04 -10.95 14.12
N ASN A 393 -23.97 -10.14 13.60
CA ASN A 393 -25.08 -9.60 14.37
C ASN A 393 -26.02 -10.67 14.93
N GLN A 394 -26.33 -11.70 14.14
CA GLN A 394 -27.13 -12.86 14.60
C GLN A 394 -26.45 -13.65 15.72
N ASN A 395 -25.12 -13.56 15.84
CA ASN A 395 -24.31 -14.24 16.85
C ASN A 395 -23.83 -13.31 17.98
N ALA A 396 -24.44 -12.13 18.12
CA ALA A 396 -24.18 -11.16 19.20
C ALA A 396 -22.73 -10.63 19.26
N ILE A 397 -22.03 -10.57 18.12
CA ILE A 397 -20.65 -10.07 18.03
C ILE A 397 -20.66 -8.56 17.74
N PRO A 398 -20.10 -7.70 18.62
CA PRO A 398 -20.07 -6.25 18.40
C PRO A 398 -19.29 -5.83 17.15
N MET A 399 -19.81 -4.83 16.43
CA MET A 399 -19.21 -4.32 15.19
C MET A 399 -19.26 -2.80 15.11
N ILE A 400 -18.18 -2.20 14.60
CA ILE A 400 -18.17 -0.79 14.18
C ILE A 400 -17.61 -0.70 12.75
N SER A 401 -18.51 -0.53 11.79
CA SER A 401 -18.19 -0.44 10.36
C SER A 401 -17.73 0.97 9.94
N ILE A 402 -16.87 1.03 8.93
CA ILE A 402 -16.48 2.28 8.24
C ILE A 402 -17.46 2.70 7.13
N ALA A 403 -18.37 1.82 6.70
CA ALA A 403 -19.28 2.08 5.59
C ALA A 403 -20.49 2.92 6.03
N SER A 404 -20.90 3.89 5.20
CA SER A 404 -22.12 4.68 5.41
C SER A 404 -23.36 3.79 5.27
N LEU A 405 -24.13 3.65 6.35
CA LEU A 405 -25.40 2.91 6.37
C LEU A 405 -26.57 3.86 6.05
N SER A 406 -27.72 3.32 5.63
CA SER A 406 -28.95 4.13 5.59
C SER A 406 -29.61 4.17 6.96
N GLU A 407 -30.29 5.26 7.30
CA GLU A 407 -31.03 5.40 8.57
C GLU A 407 -32.18 4.41 8.73
N ASN A 408 -32.64 3.79 7.64
CA ASN A 408 -33.69 2.77 7.63
C ASN A 408 -33.12 1.33 7.70
N ASN A 409 -31.80 1.14 7.84
CA ASN A 409 -31.24 -0.18 8.09
C ASN A 409 -31.77 -0.74 9.42
N SER A 410 -32.24 -1.99 9.39
CA SER A 410 -33.29 -2.47 10.29
C SER A 410 -32.97 -2.41 11.80
N THR A 411 -34.04 -2.30 12.60
CA THR A 411 -34.05 -2.41 14.08
C THR A 411 -33.49 -3.74 14.63
N ASN A 412 -33.17 -4.70 13.76
CA ASN A 412 -32.68 -6.02 14.13
C ASN A 412 -31.14 -6.10 14.16
N GLN A 413 -30.44 -5.11 13.60
CA GLN A 413 -28.97 -5.03 13.63
C GLN A 413 -28.45 -4.44 14.96
N GLN A 414 -28.80 -5.06 16.09
CA GLN A 414 -28.49 -4.55 17.44
C GLN A 414 -26.99 -4.49 17.77
N TYR A 415 -26.17 -5.32 17.12
CA TYR A 415 -24.72 -5.40 17.38
C TYR A 415 -23.86 -4.53 16.45
N LEU A 416 -24.47 -3.86 15.47
CA LEU A 416 -23.78 -3.00 14.52
C LEU A 416 -23.86 -1.51 14.90
N LEU A 417 -22.75 -0.79 14.73
CA LEU A 417 -22.68 0.65 14.57
C LEU A 417 -21.91 0.99 13.28
N SER A 418 -22.07 2.20 12.76
CA SER A 418 -21.16 2.79 11.78
C SER A 418 -20.51 4.07 12.33
N ILE A 419 -19.24 4.26 11.99
CA ILE A 419 -18.46 5.46 12.30
C ILE A 419 -18.49 6.50 11.16
N ALA A 420 -19.09 6.14 10.01
CA ALA A 420 -19.43 7.08 8.95
C ALA A 420 -20.80 7.74 9.24
N PRO A 421 -21.07 8.96 8.69
CA PRO A 421 -22.42 9.49 8.64
C PRO A 421 -23.36 8.55 7.88
N SER A 422 -24.68 8.70 8.09
CA SER A 422 -25.64 8.07 7.19
C SER A 422 -25.54 8.65 5.78
N ILE A 423 -26.01 7.91 4.77
CA ILE A 423 -26.19 8.45 3.42
C ILE A 423 -27.11 9.68 3.49
N GLU A 424 -28.15 9.61 4.32
CA GLU A 424 -29.05 10.73 4.59
C GLU A 424 -28.31 11.96 5.18
N THR A 425 -27.42 11.78 6.17
CA THR A 425 -26.62 12.90 6.72
C THR A 425 -25.70 13.50 5.66
N GLU A 426 -24.99 12.68 4.88
CA GLU A 426 -24.09 13.18 3.83
C GLU A 426 -24.84 13.97 2.75
N MET A 427 -25.95 13.42 2.23
CA MET A 427 -26.74 14.07 1.19
C MET A 427 -27.43 15.34 1.69
N SER A 428 -27.74 15.44 2.99
CA SER A 428 -28.25 16.69 3.57
C SER A 428 -27.24 17.84 3.46
N GLY A 429 -25.93 17.55 3.56
CA GLY A 429 -24.87 18.53 3.31
C GLY A 429 -24.80 19.01 1.84
N ALA A 430 -25.01 18.10 0.89
CA ALA A 430 -25.09 18.45 -0.53
C ALA A 430 -26.36 19.26 -0.86
N ALA A 431 -27.52 18.85 -0.36
CA ALA A 431 -28.79 19.55 -0.55
C ALA A 431 -28.81 20.94 0.12
N TYR A 432 -28.13 21.09 1.27
CA TYR A 432 -27.95 22.38 1.93
C TYR A 432 -27.18 23.37 1.04
N PHE A 433 -26.13 22.94 0.35
CA PHE A 433 -25.41 23.81 -0.59
C PHE A 433 -26.31 24.36 -1.69
N ILE A 434 -27.06 23.49 -2.38
CA ILE A 434 -27.99 23.88 -3.44
C ILE A 434 -29.01 24.91 -2.91
N SER A 435 -29.60 24.62 -1.75
CA SER A 435 -30.59 25.46 -1.09
C SER A 435 -30.04 26.85 -0.76
N GLU A 436 -28.86 26.92 -0.15
CA GLU A 436 -28.31 28.16 0.38
C GLU A 436 -27.49 28.99 -0.62
N ASN A 437 -27.01 28.40 -1.72
CA ASN A 437 -26.08 29.06 -2.64
C ASN A 437 -26.61 29.19 -4.09
N ILE A 438 -27.58 28.36 -4.49
CA ILE A 438 -28.14 28.38 -5.86
C ILE A 438 -29.61 28.83 -5.81
N LEU A 439 -30.45 28.13 -5.03
CA LEU A 439 -31.89 28.39 -4.94
C LEU A 439 -32.25 29.76 -4.34
N LYS A 440 -31.37 30.41 -3.58
CA LYS A 440 -31.60 31.80 -3.12
C LYS A 440 -31.82 32.82 -4.25
N SER A 441 -31.47 32.48 -5.50
CA SER A 441 -31.64 33.36 -6.66
C SER A 441 -32.77 32.95 -7.61
N GLN A 442 -33.35 31.75 -7.45
CA GLN A 442 -34.33 31.17 -8.39
C GLN A 442 -35.39 30.32 -7.67
N ASN A 443 -36.67 30.44 -8.06
CA ASN A 443 -37.77 29.65 -7.45
C ASN A 443 -37.73 28.14 -7.77
N SER A 444 -36.97 27.74 -8.79
CA SER A 444 -36.84 26.38 -9.29
C SER A 444 -35.60 26.32 -10.19
N ILE A 445 -34.80 25.27 -10.09
CA ILE A 445 -33.63 25.05 -10.95
C ILE A 445 -33.71 23.71 -11.69
N HIS A 446 -32.96 23.57 -12.78
CA HIS A 446 -32.80 22.33 -13.53
C HIS A 446 -31.48 21.66 -13.15
N ILE A 447 -31.55 20.48 -12.54
CA ILE A 447 -30.42 19.72 -12.02
C ILE A 447 -30.21 18.45 -12.85
N GLY A 448 -28.98 18.24 -13.32
CA GLY A 448 -28.57 16.96 -13.90
C GLY A 448 -28.01 16.03 -12.82
N VAL A 449 -28.55 14.81 -12.71
CA VAL A 449 -28.22 13.85 -11.63
C VAL A 449 -27.54 12.63 -12.24
N PHE A 450 -26.21 12.59 -12.18
CA PHE A 450 -25.38 11.55 -12.77
C PHE A 450 -24.97 10.54 -11.70
N TYR A 451 -25.24 9.25 -11.92
CA TYR A 451 -24.89 8.21 -10.95
C TYR A 451 -24.38 6.93 -11.60
N TYR A 452 -23.35 6.34 -11.00
CA TYR A 452 -22.78 5.07 -11.46
C TYR A 452 -23.78 3.93 -11.19
N LYS A 453 -24.44 3.47 -12.26
CA LYS A 453 -25.63 2.63 -12.17
C LYS A 453 -25.34 1.24 -11.62
N SER A 454 -24.11 0.77 -11.78
CA SER A 454 -23.67 -0.56 -11.34
C SER A 454 -23.32 -0.65 -9.84
N ASN A 455 -23.54 0.42 -9.05
CA ASN A 455 -23.37 0.42 -7.59
C ASN A 455 -24.61 1.00 -6.87
N ALA A 456 -25.23 0.20 -6.01
CA ALA A 456 -26.46 0.56 -5.31
C ALA A 456 -26.32 1.73 -4.31
N GLN A 457 -25.13 2.02 -3.78
CA GLN A 457 -24.94 3.17 -2.88
C GLN A 457 -25.00 4.49 -3.65
N TYR A 458 -24.41 4.58 -4.84
CA TYR A 458 -24.48 5.80 -5.65
C TYR A 458 -25.91 6.06 -6.16
N GLN A 459 -26.65 5.02 -6.54
CA GLN A 459 -28.11 5.12 -6.80
C GLN A 459 -28.88 5.65 -5.57
N LYS A 460 -28.55 5.15 -4.37
CA LYS A 460 -29.17 5.59 -3.11
C LYS A 460 -28.76 7.02 -2.72
N MET A 461 -27.54 7.46 -3.05
CA MET A 461 -27.08 8.84 -2.86
C MET A 461 -27.88 9.81 -3.73
N ALA A 462 -27.96 9.55 -5.05
CA ALA A 462 -28.76 10.34 -5.99
C ALA A 462 -30.21 10.50 -5.52
N SER A 463 -30.92 9.39 -5.37
CA SER A 463 -32.33 9.39 -4.94
C SER A 463 -32.53 10.03 -3.56
N THR A 464 -31.58 9.95 -2.63
CA THR A 464 -31.68 10.64 -1.33
C THR A 464 -31.49 12.15 -1.49
N PHE A 465 -30.55 12.59 -2.31
CA PHE A 465 -30.28 14.00 -2.61
C PHE A 465 -31.47 14.67 -3.33
N GLU A 466 -32.08 14.00 -4.31
CA GLU A 466 -33.31 14.46 -4.98
C GLU A 466 -34.44 14.70 -3.97
N ASN A 467 -34.72 13.71 -3.12
CA ASN A 467 -35.81 13.74 -2.13
C ASN A 467 -35.59 14.78 -1.00
N MET A 468 -34.39 15.34 -0.86
CA MET A 468 -34.09 16.40 0.11
C MET A 468 -34.32 17.81 -0.42
N LEU A 469 -34.57 17.96 -1.72
CA LEU A 469 -34.74 19.26 -2.39
C LEU A 469 -36.20 19.49 -2.82
N PRO A 470 -36.61 20.76 -3.07
CA PRO A 470 -37.99 21.05 -3.42
C PRO A 470 -38.46 20.36 -4.70
N HIS A 471 -39.63 19.75 -4.66
CA HIS A 471 -40.33 19.12 -5.80
C HIS A 471 -40.67 20.10 -6.95
N SER A 472 -40.41 21.40 -6.78
CA SER A 472 -40.49 22.42 -7.84
C SER A 472 -39.26 22.46 -8.74
N ASN A 473 -38.16 21.79 -8.36
CA ASN A 473 -37.00 21.61 -9.21
C ASN A 473 -37.28 20.63 -10.36
N LYS A 474 -36.48 20.77 -11.41
CA LYS A 474 -36.50 19.92 -12.59
C LYS A 474 -35.29 18.99 -12.54
N TRP A 475 -35.49 17.71 -12.85
CA TRP A 475 -34.51 16.65 -12.67
C TRP A 475 -34.31 15.87 -13.98
N ASP A 476 -33.05 15.67 -14.37
CA ASP A 476 -32.66 14.79 -15.47
C ASP A 476 -31.72 13.71 -14.91
N ASP A 477 -32.24 12.49 -14.78
CA ASP A 477 -31.51 11.36 -14.19
C ASP A 477 -30.67 10.63 -15.24
N GLN A 478 -29.36 10.50 -14.99
CA GLN A 478 -28.36 10.01 -15.95
C GLN A 478 -27.55 8.83 -15.38
N PRO A 479 -28.09 7.60 -15.41
CA PRO A 479 -27.39 6.38 -15.02
C PRO A 479 -26.28 6.02 -16.03
N TYR A 480 -25.03 5.88 -15.55
CA TYR A 480 -23.86 5.60 -16.40
C TYR A 480 -23.04 4.37 -15.95
N ASP A 481 -22.14 3.90 -16.82
CA ASP A 481 -21.05 2.94 -16.51
C ASP A 481 -19.68 3.56 -16.81
N SER A 482 -18.62 3.04 -16.17
CA SER A 482 -17.23 3.43 -16.42
C SER A 482 -16.70 2.91 -17.77
N LEU A 483 -15.69 3.60 -18.30
CA LEU A 483 -15.02 3.30 -19.58
C LEU A 483 -14.37 1.88 -19.64
N PRO A 484 -14.18 1.27 -20.84
CA PRO A 484 -14.63 1.71 -22.16
C PRO A 484 -15.47 0.65 -22.92
N GLN A 485 -16.76 0.92 -23.10
CA GLN A 485 -17.52 0.34 -24.21
C GLN A 485 -18.15 1.46 -25.04
N ASN A 486 -17.77 1.55 -26.32
CA ASN A 486 -18.16 2.59 -27.27
C ASN A 486 -19.70 2.68 -27.41
N THR A 487 -20.34 3.47 -26.54
CA THR A 487 -21.80 3.54 -26.38
C THR A 487 -22.21 4.96 -26.00
N SER A 488 -23.47 5.33 -26.26
CA SER A 488 -24.02 6.67 -25.99
C SER A 488 -24.35 6.92 -24.51
N LEU A 489 -23.63 6.26 -23.59
CA LEU A 489 -23.72 6.40 -22.12
C LEU A 489 -22.33 6.51 -21.46
N ASP A 490 -21.30 6.76 -22.28
CA ASP A 490 -19.93 7.05 -21.86
C ASP A 490 -19.88 8.36 -21.05
N VAL A 491 -19.01 8.40 -20.04
CA VAL A 491 -18.77 9.53 -19.15
C VAL A 491 -18.36 10.79 -19.92
N GLU A 492 -17.57 10.68 -21.00
CA GLU A 492 -17.24 11.84 -21.83
C GLU A 492 -18.46 12.35 -22.60
N TYR A 493 -19.23 11.47 -23.24
CA TYR A 493 -20.43 11.85 -23.99
C TYR A 493 -21.49 12.52 -23.09
N LEU A 494 -21.70 11.98 -21.88
CA LEU A 494 -22.61 12.55 -20.89
C LEU A 494 -22.17 13.94 -20.43
N ALA A 495 -20.86 14.18 -20.27
CA ALA A 495 -20.32 15.50 -19.97
C ALA A 495 -20.50 16.51 -21.12
N GLU A 496 -20.43 16.06 -22.38
CA GLU A 496 -20.72 16.91 -23.54
C GLU A 496 -22.22 17.29 -23.63
N GLN A 497 -23.14 16.37 -23.29
CA GLN A 497 -24.58 16.69 -23.25
C GLN A 497 -24.97 17.58 -22.05
N ALA A 498 -24.23 17.52 -20.95
CA ALA A 498 -24.47 18.33 -19.75
C ALA A 498 -24.07 19.81 -19.89
N ALA A 499 -23.20 20.15 -20.84
CA ALA A 499 -22.59 21.47 -20.97
C ALA A 499 -23.62 22.57 -21.30
N GLY A 500 -23.87 23.47 -20.34
CA GLY A 500 -24.87 24.54 -20.46
C GLY A 500 -26.34 24.06 -20.39
N SER A 501 -26.58 22.79 -20.05
CA SER A 501 -27.92 22.19 -19.98
C SER A 501 -28.58 22.31 -18.60
N TYR A 502 -27.80 22.62 -17.55
CA TYR A 502 -28.23 22.57 -16.15
C TYR A 502 -27.77 23.79 -15.35
N ASP A 503 -28.56 24.21 -14.35
CA ASP A 503 -28.15 25.22 -13.35
C ASP A 503 -27.13 24.64 -12.35
N ALA A 504 -27.19 23.33 -12.11
CA ALA A 504 -26.29 22.59 -11.24
C ALA A 504 -26.22 21.11 -11.65
N ILE A 505 -25.10 20.45 -11.33
CA ILE A 505 -24.91 19.02 -11.57
C ILE A 505 -24.61 18.33 -10.24
N PHE A 506 -25.23 17.18 -9.98
CA PHE A 506 -24.84 16.26 -8.91
C PHE A 506 -24.26 14.99 -9.53
N PHE A 507 -23.12 14.53 -9.01
CA PHE A 507 -22.36 13.40 -9.53
C PHE A 507 -22.00 12.41 -8.42
N ALA A 508 -22.69 11.27 -8.40
CA ALA A 508 -22.48 10.17 -7.46
C ALA A 508 -21.76 9.01 -8.16
N GLY A 509 -20.44 8.89 -7.98
CA GLY A 509 -19.69 7.80 -8.60
C GLY A 509 -18.20 7.76 -8.28
N PRO A 510 -17.46 6.86 -8.96
CA PRO A 510 -16.01 6.75 -8.86
C PRO A 510 -15.30 8.05 -9.23
N VAL A 511 -14.19 8.33 -8.55
CA VAL A 511 -13.52 9.63 -8.69
C VAL A 511 -12.80 9.81 -10.03
N ASN A 512 -12.38 8.72 -10.67
CA ASN A 512 -11.81 8.75 -12.03
C ASN A 512 -12.85 9.16 -13.08
N ASP A 513 -14.09 8.68 -12.93
CA ASP A 513 -15.21 9.07 -13.79
C ASP A 513 -15.56 10.56 -13.56
N LEU A 514 -15.59 11.02 -12.30
CA LEU A 514 -15.77 12.44 -11.99
C LEU A 514 -14.69 13.31 -12.65
N LEU A 515 -13.41 12.93 -12.54
CA LEU A 515 -12.28 13.67 -13.13
C LEU A 515 -12.35 13.72 -14.66
N THR A 516 -12.82 12.64 -15.30
CA THR A 516 -13.10 12.57 -16.74
C THR A 516 -14.26 13.49 -17.11
N PHE A 517 -15.39 13.36 -16.41
CA PHE A 517 -16.61 14.13 -16.62
C PHE A 517 -16.35 15.64 -16.55
N ILE A 518 -15.76 16.14 -15.46
CA ILE A 518 -15.48 17.59 -15.32
C ILE A 518 -14.46 18.09 -16.35
N THR A 519 -13.49 17.26 -16.73
CA THR A 519 -12.44 17.67 -17.68
C THR A 519 -12.99 17.75 -19.10
N THR A 520 -14.04 16.98 -19.42
CA THR A 520 -14.79 17.10 -20.66
C THR A 520 -15.82 18.22 -20.62
N LEU A 521 -16.62 18.33 -19.56
CA LEU A 521 -17.58 19.42 -19.34
C LEU A 521 -16.90 20.80 -19.50
N ARG A 522 -15.72 20.97 -18.89
CA ARG A 522 -14.97 22.24 -18.89
C ARG A 522 -14.27 22.56 -20.22
N LYS A 523 -14.42 21.72 -21.26
CA LYS A 523 -14.07 22.06 -22.66
C LYS A 523 -15.02 23.13 -23.22
N THR A 524 -16.29 23.13 -22.78
CA THR A 524 -17.38 23.98 -23.31
C THR A 524 -18.12 24.76 -22.22
N ASP A 525 -18.30 24.19 -21.03
CA ASP A 525 -18.96 24.82 -19.88
C ASP A 525 -17.96 25.06 -18.72
N ALA A 526 -17.49 26.29 -18.64
CA ALA A 526 -16.54 26.74 -17.62
C ALA A 526 -17.18 27.05 -16.25
N THR A 527 -18.51 27.04 -16.14
CA THR A 527 -19.22 27.72 -15.04
C THR A 527 -20.11 26.83 -14.18
N THR A 528 -20.82 25.86 -14.77
CA THR A 528 -21.86 25.09 -14.05
C THR A 528 -21.28 24.36 -12.84
N PRO A 529 -21.85 24.55 -11.63
CA PRO A 529 -21.36 23.95 -10.40
C PRO A 529 -21.61 22.44 -10.40
N VAL A 530 -20.58 21.66 -10.05
CA VAL A 530 -20.65 20.20 -9.93
C VAL A 530 -20.49 19.84 -8.46
N LEU A 531 -21.48 19.15 -7.90
CA LEU A 531 -21.45 18.58 -6.55
C LEU A 531 -21.09 17.09 -6.63
N ALA A 532 -20.23 16.62 -5.73
CA ALA A 532 -19.82 15.22 -5.62
C ALA A 532 -19.72 14.73 -4.16
N CYS A 533 -19.60 13.42 -3.96
CA CYS A 533 -19.58 12.78 -2.64
C CYS A 533 -18.17 12.76 -1.99
N ASN A 534 -18.09 12.26 -0.75
CA ASN A 534 -16.87 12.12 0.06
C ASN A 534 -15.74 11.29 -0.57
N THR A 535 -16.05 10.47 -1.59
CA THR A 535 -15.05 9.81 -2.46
C THR A 535 -14.12 10.80 -3.16
N THR A 536 -14.57 12.05 -3.36
CA THR A 536 -13.77 13.15 -3.92
C THR A 536 -12.69 13.67 -2.96
N ASN A 537 -12.84 13.47 -1.64
CA ASN A 537 -12.02 14.16 -0.64
C ASN A 537 -10.51 13.83 -0.68
N GLN A 538 -10.13 12.69 -1.26
CA GLN A 538 -8.72 12.34 -1.44
C GLN A 538 -8.14 12.92 -2.75
N SER A 539 -8.96 13.08 -3.80
CA SER A 539 -8.46 13.37 -5.16
C SER A 539 -7.84 14.76 -5.33
N VAL A 540 -8.17 15.66 -4.42
CA VAL A 540 -7.67 17.04 -4.31
C VAL A 540 -6.23 17.13 -3.82
N TYR A 541 -5.73 16.08 -3.16
CA TYR A 541 -4.38 16.01 -2.60
C TYR A 541 -3.39 15.30 -3.51
N TYR A 542 -3.86 14.50 -4.49
CA TYR A 542 -3.00 13.96 -5.55
C TYR A 542 -2.34 15.09 -6.38
N TYR A 543 -1.21 14.79 -7.01
CA TYR A 543 -0.66 15.67 -8.05
C TYR A 543 -1.51 15.62 -9.32
N GLN A 544 -2.61 16.37 -9.34
CA GLN A 544 -3.41 16.56 -10.55
C GLN A 544 -2.62 17.39 -11.59
N PRO A 545 -2.62 17.03 -12.89
CA PRO A 545 -2.01 17.82 -13.95
C PRO A 545 -2.56 19.25 -14.03
N PRO A 546 -1.80 20.25 -14.55
CA PRO A 546 -2.25 21.64 -14.58
C PRO A 546 -3.59 21.90 -15.30
N LEU A 547 -3.95 21.07 -16.30
CA LEU A 547 -5.24 21.14 -16.97
C LEU A 547 -6.38 20.64 -16.07
N VAL A 548 -6.19 19.52 -15.36
CA VAL A 548 -7.17 18.97 -14.41
C VAL A 548 -7.35 19.92 -13.22
N LYS A 549 -6.26 20.53 -12.71
CA LYS A 549 -6.33 21.60 -11.70
C LYS A 549 -7.09 22.85 -12.18
N LYS A 550 -7.32 23.01 -13.48
CA LYS A 550 -8.18 24.06 -14.04
C LYS A 550 -9.63 23.60 -14.22
N SER A 551 -9.89 22.35 -14.62
CA SER A 551 -11.27 21.82 -14.74
C SER A 551 -11.97 21.67 -13.39
N LEU A 552 -11.23 21.41 -12.32
CA LEU A 552 -11.74 21.33 -10.95
C LEU A 552 -12.36 22.65 -10.39
N GLN A 553 -12.32 23.76 -11.14
CA GLN A 553 -13.04 24.98 -10.78
C GLN A 553 -14.56 24.74 -10.73
N ASN A 554 -15.22 25.35 -9.73
CA ASN A 554 -16.63 25.14 -9.41
C ASN A 554 -17.01 23.66 -9.18
N VAL A 555 -16.05 22.85 -8.69
CA VAL A 555 -16.33 21.53 -8.11
C VAL A 555 -16.44 21.66 -6.59
N TYR A 556 -17.51 21.10 -6.06
CA TYR A 556 -17.94 21.13 -4.67
C TYR A 556 -18.09 19.68 -4.19
N PHE A 557 -17.68 19.37 -2.96
CA PHE A 557 -17.83 18.01 -2.44
C PHE A 557 -18.05 17.96 -0.93
N THR A 558 -18.78 16.92 -0.50
CA THR A 558 -18.93 16.55 0.92
C THR A 558 -17.64 15.92 1.45
N ALA A 559 -17.32 16.10 2.72
CA ALA A 559 -16.18 15.42 3.35
C ALA A 559 -16.43 15.17 4.86
N PHE A 560 -16.23 13.94 5.33
CA PHE A 560 -16.45 13.55 6.73
C PHE A 560 -15.31 12.76 7.38
N ALA A 561 -14.22 12.50 6.64
CA ALA A 561 -12.97 11.94 7.17
C ALA A 561 -11.79 12.61 6.45
N TYR A 562 -11.08 13.49 7.16
CA TYR A 562 -10.08 14.41 6.59
C TYR A 562 -8.88 14.55 7.54
N HIS A 563 -7.66 14.59 7.00
CA HIS A 563 -6.41 14.54 7.78
C HIS A 563 -5.93 15.91 8.30
N ASP A 564 -6.55 17.00 7.84
CA ASP A 564 -6.26 18.40 8.20
C ASP A 564 -7.41 19.02 9.02
N THR A 565 -7.93 18.26 9.99
CA THR A 565 -9.10 18.66 10.80
C THR A 565 -8.94 20.02 11.48
N GLU A 566 -7.72 20.42 11.83
CA GLU A 566 -7.40 21.70 12.40
C GLU A 566 -7.75 22.88 11.48
N LYS A 567 -7.58 22.72 10.16
CA LYS A 567 -7.79 23.77 9.15
C LYS A 567 -9.26 24.19 9.03
N TYR A 568 -10.17 23.22 9.18
CA TYR A 568 -11.61 23.42 8.96
C TYR A 568 -12.43 23.49 10.25
N THR A 569 -12.05 22.72 11.27
CA THR A 569 -12.85 22.59 12.51
C THR A 569 -12.32 23.41 13.68
N GLY A 570 -11.08 23.92 13.61
CA GLY A 570 -10.40 24.61 14.71
C GLY A 570 -10.01 23.71 15.88
N ARG A 571 -10.00 22.38 15.69
CA ARG A 571 -9.54 21.38 16.67
C ARG A 571 -8.01 21.23 16.62
N PRO A 572 -7.36 20.66 17.66
CA PRO A 572 -6.01 20.14 17.54
C PRO A 572 -5.94 19.02 16.49
N ARG A 573 -4.84 18.96 15.73
CA ARG A 573 -4.52 17.85 14.81
C ARG A 573 -4.38 16.55 15.61
N SER A 574 -4.97 15.45 15.13
CA SER A 574 -4.89 14.14 15.81
C SER A 574 -3.46 13.58 15.78
N PRO A 575 -2.93 12.98 16.88
CA PRO A 575 -1.62 12.35 16.91
C PRO A 575 -1.42 11.31 15.80
N MET A 576 -2.48 10.55 15.50
CA MET A 576 -2.57 9.57 14.41
C MET A 576 -1.99 10.08 13.10
N ILE A 577 -2.31 11.32 12.70
CA ILE A 577 -1.86 11.87 11.41
C ILE A 577 -0.34 12.13 11.40
N GLY A 578 0.26 12.41 12.56
CA GLY A 578 1.71 12.55 12.70
C GLY A 578 2.43 11.20 12.80
N GLU A 579 1.81 10.22 13.45
CA GLU A 579 2.35 8.86 13.65
C GLU A 579 2.24 7.98 12.39
N PHE A 580 1.27 8.24 11.51
CA PHE A 580 1.05 7.49 10.27
C PHE A 580 2.29 7.54 9.36
N GLY A 581 2.74 8.74 8.99
CA GLY A 581 3.95 8.93 8.17
C GLY A 581 5.21 8.35 8.82
N GLN A 582 5.34 8.45 10.14
CA GLN A 582 6.46 7.86 10.90
C GLN A 582 6.42 6.32 10.98
N THR A 583 5.28 5.69 10.65
CA THR A 583 5.09 4.24 10.74
C THR A 583 5.18 3.55 9.38
N TYR A 584 4.81 4.26 8.31
CA TYR A 584 4.72 3.70 6.95
C TYR A 584 5.71 4.30 5.94
N ASP A 585 6.29 5.48 6.23
CA ASP A 585 7.36 6.08 5.43
C ASP A 585 8.40 6.83 6.29
N PRO A 586 8.98 6.19 7.33
CA PRO A 586 9.92 6.83 8.26
C PRO A 586 11.15 7.43 7.57
N GLU A 587 11.61 6.85 6.47
CA GLU A 587 12.75 7.35 5.69
C GLU A 587 12.35 8.37 4.60
N SER A 588 11.05 8.65 4.43
CA SER A 588 10.50 9.52 3.38
C SER A 588 10.84 9.10 1.94
N ILE A 589 11.10 7.81 1.72
CA ILE A 589 11.58 7.22 0.47
C ILE A 589 10.48 7.09 -0.60
N HIS A 590 9.21 6.99 -0.19
CA HIS A 590 8.09 6.83 -1.11
C HIS A 590 7.71 8.17 -1.77
N SER A 591 7.28 8.12 -3.03
CA SER A 591 6.87 9.31 -3.79
C SER A 591 5.75 9.00 -4.78
N GLY A 592 4.94 10.02 -5.12
CA GLY A 592 3.75 9.88 -5.96
C GLY A 592 2.50 10.33 -5.21
N ASP A 593 1.45 9.50 -5.23
CA ASP A 593 0.36 9.57 -4.26
C ASP A 593 0.93 9.58 -2.83
N ILE A 594 0.42 10.42 -1.93
CA ILE A 594 0.86 10.56 -0.53
C ILE A 594 0.02 9.75 0.47
N TYR A 595 -1.10 9.18 0.03
CA TYR A 595 -1.89 8.26 0.84
C TYR A 595 -1.18 6.91 1.00
N THR A 596 -1.70 6.04 1.88
CA THR A 596 -1.13 4.72 2.20
C THR A 596 0.25 4.74 2.88
N TYR A 597 1.00 5.84 2.85
CA TYR A 597 2.31 5.90 3.51
C TYR A 597 2.69 7.24 4.16
N LYS A 598 2.34 8.40 3.59
CA LYS A 598 2.64 9.73 4.18
C LYS A 598 1.46 10.30 4.96
N LEU A 599 0.23 10.09 4.49
CA LEU A 599 -1.02 10.53 5.12
C LEU A 599 -2.06 9.41 5.13
N PRO A 600 -2.96 9.37 6.14
CA PRO A 600 -4.06 8.42 6.17
C PRO A 600 -5.14 8.80 5.15
N ALA A 601 -5.68 7.79 4.46
CA ALA A 601 -6.88 7.89 3.65
C ALA A 601 -8.15 8.11 4.51
N SER A 602 -9.28 8.42 3.88
CA SER A 602 -10.58 8.53 4.57
C SER A 602 -10.89 7.28 5.39
N ASP A 603 -10.67 6.12 4.79
CA ASP A 603 -10.98 4.79 5.31
C ASP A 603 -10.07 4.41 6.48
N ALA A 604 -8.79 4.80 6.43
CA ALA A 604 -7.88 4.73 7.57
C ALA A 604 -8.34 5.60 8.75
N ILE A 605 -8.80 6.84 8.50
CA ILE A 605 -9.32 7.72 9.57
C ILE A 605 -10.58 7.10 10.19
N LEU A 606 -11.48 6.54 9.37
CA LEU A 606 -12.69 5.86 9.85
C LEU A 606 -12.36 4.59 10.65
N ALA A 607 -11.44 3.75 10.18
CA ALA A 607 -11.02 2.54 10.88
C ALA A 607 -10.32 2.84 12.21
N TYR A 608 -9.48 3.89 12.25
CA TYR A 608 -8.84 4.37 13.48
C TYR A 608 -9.89 4.87 14.49
N ASP A 609 -10.92 5.57 14.03
CA ASP A 609 -12.00 6.09 14.88
C ASP A 609 -12.96 4.98 15.35
N ALA A 610 -13.23 3.97 14.52
CA ALA A 610 -14.00 2.78 14.88
C ALA A 610 -13.30 2.02 16.02
N MET A 611 -12.02 1.69 15.82
CA MET A 611 -11.20 1.02 16.83
C MET A 611 -10.97 1.91 18.08
N GLY A 612 -10.86 3.23 17.88
CA GLY A 612 -10.79 4.23 18.95
C GLY A 612 -12.07 4.32 19.80
N THR A 613 -13.22 3.95 19.23
CA THR A 613 -14.49 3.87 19.97
C THR A 613 -14.49 2.68 20.92
N PHE A 614 -13.93 1.53 20.50
CA PHE A 614 -13.73 0.37 21.37
C PHE A 614 -12.69 0.64 22.48
N THR A 615 -11.55 1.25 22.17
CA THR A 615 -10.55 1.59 23.21
C THR A 615 -11.06 2.66 24.18
N TYR A 616 -11.89 3.60 23.74
CA TYR A 616 -12.60 4.53 24.62
C TYR A 616 -13.51 3.82 25.64
N LEU A 617 -14.26 2.80 25.20
CA LEU A 617 -15.10 1.97 26.08
C LEU A 617 -14.27 1.17 27.09
N MET A 618 -13.18 0.53 26.65
CA MET A 618 -12.27 -0.22 27.53
C MET A 618 -11.56 0.69 28.54
N ASN A 619 -11.16 1.89 28.14
CA ASN A 619 -10.57 2.89 29.04
C ASN A 619 -11.56 3.46 30.06
N HIS A 620 -12.88 3.37 29.80
CA HIS A 620 -13.92 3.79 30.75
C HIS A 620 -14.31 2.68 31.74
N TYR A 621 -14.57 1.46 31.24
CA TYR A 621 -15.07 0.35 32.05
C TYR A 621 -13.98 -0.53 32.66
N GLY A 622 -12.79 -0.56 32.06
CA GLY A 622 -11.77 -1.59 32.29
C GLY A 622 -12.03 -2.85 31.45
N VAL A 623 -10.96 -3.47 30.97
CA VAL A 623 -11.01 -4.61 30.03
C VAL A 623 -11.84 -5.78 30.55
N GLU A 624 -11.66 -6.16 31.81
CA GLU A 624 -12.37 -7.29 32.45
C GLU A 624 -13.87 -7.02 32.75
N HIS A 625 -14.32 -5.76 32.61
CA HIS A 625 -15.60 -5.28 33.16
C HIS A 625 -16.48 -4.56 32.12
N LEU A 626 -16.27 -4.81 30.83
CA LEU A 626 -17.16 -4.34 29.76
C LEU A 626 -18.61 -4.85 30.01
N PRO A 627 -19.62 -3.96 30.08
CA PRO A 627 -21.01 -4.38 30.20
C PRO A 627 -21.54 -4.92 28.86
N ASP A 628 -22.80 -5.35 28.82
CA ASP A 628 -23.44 -5.77 27.57
C ASP A 628 -23.39 -4.68 26.48
N TRP A 629 -23.44 -5.08 25.21
CA TRP A 629 -23.29 -4.14 24.10
C TRP A 629 -24.39 -3.07 24.06
N GLN A 630 -25.61 -3.34 24.52
CA GLN A 630 -26.67 -2.34 24.55
C GLN A 630 -26.40 -1.28 25.62
N SER A 631 -25.83 -1.66 26.77
CA SER A 631 -25.29 -0.74 27.77
C SER A 631 -24.10 0.07 27.23
N GLN A 632 -23.19 -0.54 26.46
CA GLN A 632 -22.08 0.17 25.80
C GLN A 632 -22.59 1.20 24.77
N ARG A 633 -23.56 0.84 23.91
CA ARG A 633 -24.24 1.77 22.98
C ARG A 633 -24.92 2.92 23.74
N ALA A 634 -25.61 2.61 24.84
CA ALA A 634 -26.26 3.62 25.67
C ALA A 634 -25.25 4.57 26.34
N PHE A 635 -24.05 4.09 26.70
CA PHE A 635 -22.97 4.94 27.19
C PHE A 635 -22.45 5.89 26.09
N LEU A 636 -22.09 5.36 24.92
CA LEU A 636 -21.58 6.13 23.77
C LEU A 636 -22.57 7.24 23.33
N ALA A 637 -23.86 6.95 23.33
CA ALA A 637 -24.91 7.91 22.93
C ALA A 637 -25.22 8.99 23.99
N ASN A 638 -24.59 8.93 25.18
CA ASN A 638 -24.64 9.99 26.19
C ASN A 638 -23.25 10.63 26.46
N ASN A 639 -22.16 9.91 26.17
CA ASN A 639 -20.77 10.30 26.40
C ASN A 639 -20.01 10.17 25.06
N PRO A 640 -20.20 11.10 24.12
CA PRO A 640 -19.68 10.95 22.77
C PRO A 640 -18.14 11.12 22.75
N PRO A 641 -17.37 10.14 22.21
CA PRO A 641 -15.93 10.27 22.14
C PRO A 641 -15.49 11.41 21.20
N THR A 642 -14.31 11.98 21.51
CA THR A 642 -13.58 12.85 20.58
C THR A 642 -12.49 12.02 19.91
N LEU A 643 -12.67 11.82 18.61
CA LEU A 643 -11.88 10.96 17.73
C LEU A 643 -11.21 11.81 16.63
N THR A 644 -10.47 11.19 15.72
CA THR A 644 -9.72 11.92 14.68
C THR A 644 -10.66 12.71 13.77
N GLY A 645 -11.76 12.11 13.31
CA GLY A 645 -12.78 12.76 12.49
C GLY A 645 -13.73 13.71 13.24
N GLY A 646 -13.55 13.95 14.54
CA GLY A 646 -14.30 14.94 15.31
C GLY A 646 -14.94 14.42 16.60
N ILE A 647 -16.02 15.06 17.05
CA ILE A 647 -16.91 14.47 18.07
C ILE A 647 -17.86 13.55 17.33
N VAL A 648 -18.00 12.32 17.82
CA VAL A 648 -18.89 11.31 17.24
C VAL A 648 -19.99 11.01 18.26
N THR A 649 -21.21 11.44 17.97
CA THR A 649 -22.40 11.10 18.78
C THR A 649 -23.20 10.03 18.07
N PHE A 650 -23.35 8.87 18.69
CA PHE A 650 -24.17 7.76 18.17
C PHE A 650 -25.65 7.97 18.51
N MET A 651 -26.57 7.53 17.64
CA MET A 651 -28.00 7.51 17.98
C MET A 651 -28.33 6.40 18.99
N LYS A 652 -29.28 6.68 19.89
CA LYS A 652 -29.73 5.74 20.93
C LYS A 652 -30.50 4.53 20.40
N THR A 653 -31.06 4.63 19.20
CA THR A 653 -31.99 3.64 18.61
C THR A 653 -31.68 3.33 17.14
N SER A 654 -30.57 3.84 16.60
CA SER A 654 -30.11 3.59 15.23
C SER A 654 -28.62 3.26 15.25
N ASN A 655 -28.16 2.60 14.18
CA ASN A 655 -26.77 2.20 13.99
C ASN A 655 -25.90 3.31 13.39
N THR A 656 -26.53 4.38 12.89
CA THR A 656 -25.85 5.57 12.35
C THR A 656 -25.64 6.65 13.42
N LEU A 657 -24.84 7.65 13.06
CA LEU A 657 -24.47 8.76 13.94
C LEU A 657 -25.60 9.80 14.02
N GLN A 658 -25.79 10.36 15.22
CA GLN A 658 -26.62 11.55 15.44
C GLN A 658 -25.86 12.83 15.08
N VAL A 659 -24.54 12.87 15.32
CA VAL A 659 -23.68 14.01 15.01
C VAL A 659 -22.31 13.52 14.55
N LYS A 660 -21.95 13.85 13.31
CA LYS A 660 -20.58 13.90 12.79
C LYS A 660 -20.55 14.95 11.68
N THR A 661 -19.63 15.90 11.78
CA THR A 661 -19.62 17.07 10.90
C THR A 661 -19.28 16.69 9.47
N VAL A 662 -20.22 16.93 8.55
CA VAL A 662 -19.97 16.92 7.11
C VAL A 662 -19.51 18.32 6.73
N LEU A 663 -18.31 18.40 6.17
CA LEU A 663 -17.80 19.63 5.55
C LEU A 663 -18.27 19.70 4.10
N LEU A 664 -18.48 20.91 3.59
CA LEU A 664 -18.53 21.17 2.16
C LEU A 664 -17.28 21.94 1.75
N LEU A 665 -16.55 21.40 0.77
CA LEU A 665 -15.25 21.89 0.32
C LEU A 665 -15.30 22.28 -1.15
N GLN A 666 -14.58 23.35 -1.52
CA GLN A 666 -14.39 23.77 -2.91
C GLN A 666 -12.97 23.47 -3.38
N ILE A 667 -12.83 23.06 -4.63
CA ILE A 667 -11.52 22.93 -5.27
C ILE A 667 -11.19 24.24 -6.00
N GLY A 668 -10.28 25.02 -5.41
CA GLY A 668 -9.83 26.30 -5.95
C GLY A 668 -8.51 26.19 -6.71
N SER A 669 -8.21 27.21 -7.52
CA SER A 669 -6.94 27.32 -8.27
C SER A 669 -5.68 27.43 -7.38
N GLY A 670 -5.86 27.71 -6.09
CA GLY A 670 -4.81 27.69 -5.06
C GLY A 670 -4.88 26.50 -4.09
N GLY A 671 -5.71 25.49 -4.36
CA GLY A 671 -6.01 24.38 -3.45
C GLY A 671 -7.41 24.48 -2.81
N ILE A 672 -7.65 23.70 -1.76
CA ILE A 672 -8.99 23.57 -1.14
C ILE A 672 -9.36 24.82 -0.34
N SER A 673 -10.50 25.42 -0.70
CA SER A 673 -11.19 26.45 0.08
C SER A 673 -12.34 25.85 0.89
N TYR A 674 -12.48 26.31 2.14
CA TYR A 674 -13.61 25.98 2.99
C TYR A 674 -14.80 26.89 2.66
N LEU A 675 -16.01 26.33 2.55
CA LEU A 675 -17.20 27.10 2.16
C LEU A 675 -18.11 27.43 3.34
N ASP A 676 -18.60 26.43 4.08
CA ASP A 676 -19.62 26.66 5.11
C ASP A 676 -19.49 25.78 6.36
N LYS A 677 -20.05 26.25 7.47
CA LYS A 677 -19.71 25.84 8.83
C LYS A 677 -20.72 24.85 9.44
N LYS A 678 -20.58 23.61 8.96
CA LYS A 678 -21.26 22.36 9.38
C LYS A 678 -22.63 22.16 8.76
N VAL A 679 -22.84 20.92 8.31
CA VAL A 679 -24.04 20.15 8.64
C VAL A 679 -23.62 19.07 9.66
#